data_AF-A0A7K7WLY1-F1
#
_entry.id   AF-A0A7K7WLY1-F1
#
_cell.length_a   1.000
_cell.length_b   1.000
_cell.length_c   1.000
_cell.angle_alpha   90.00
_cell.angle_beta   90.00
_cell.angle_gamma   90.00
#
_symmetry.space_group_name_H-M   'P 1'
#
loop_
_entity.id
_entity.type
_entity.pdbx_description
1 polymer ?
#
loop_
_entity_poly.entity_id
_entity_poly.type
_entity_poly.pdbx_seq_one_letter_code
_entity_poly.pdbx_strand_id
1 'polypeptide(L)'
;GTLLNLSMSDHGHSDSLLLSWDEPEGDVVGYSLALSSLRPEKLLQNRSIGPNNTSFWFHGLTPGTCYKVEVTATLACMDITSQTVTGQTSPSPVHNLSLSSDGSSAVLHASWEQASGQLDGYHLALYHSDSQTLVRNASILPNATTFLFDGLLAGSEYALRVSTLSGASQASTSIHQWTAPSIPTQLRLTPGSSTSLSASWAGAEGAAWLHLTLHNLLTQTVTKTLSVKRGLTNYTFQHLHAGTQYYLGLSAMAGPYTTKGPNATAWTYPLSPGNVTLSSVEEQSSLQAHWNTPAGERDFYLVTLQEGEDSSPTRNISVGGDSSHVIFHGLSPGKQYSVEVTAVAGPYRASEYSTAAWTKPLPPSGVSLCNQGSSSSLLAQWEEAMGEGYMLALSAMELPVKNSSLLRGVTNFTYEGLRPGTLYSFEISTVAGPYTSAPQRITNWTYPLPPEQLTLSNQGLSTSLQASWKAASSSSTGYTGALWETKSQRCVRNLTTGNSMTNITFEDLVPGRQYTLEMVATAGPYKSPMRSATDWTCPMALSGVILTNTRRPLGLSAFWNKPAGDVDQFHLQLYSKNLPAQRNITVGPKTQNFTFLGLAPGIQYFLKVTVLAGPYRSSSHFATEWTYPLSLANVSIQPGRRPQELHVSWVESGGGREHLVQLSVAESLSIIRNVSVPRGVNHIDLEGLVPGSRYRVEIFSQAGPHRSSSQTVIGYTVPLPPLSLSAIPVSTSWALAVRWETPPGQRDGYLLSMHEEESSSSARNLDLGKDSTNITLAQLAPGTCYLVEIWAVAGLYRSLPKNVTGCTVPVAPTNLSLTNPGSSSELQAWWSKPPGRRDHYRVIIYSLTSRSRERVQTLKPDAQNVTWTHLEAGSRFAVQVTAVKGSFEASSENVTQWTYPLAPSNLTLSSPSASTLQASWAAVEQGAESYMVDLYHTASSGRIRRMVLKRHIRSHTFSNLSPGTHYSVAVRATAGPYHATTLNLSHCTREYDAARY
;
A
#
# COMPACT_ATOMS: atom_id res chain seq x y z
N GLY A 1 -48.92 -174.99 -102.51
CA GLY A 1 -48.39 -173.62 -102.60
C GLY A 1 -47.66 -173.24 -101.32
N THR A 2 -46.87 -172.16 -101.32
CA THR A 2 -46.22 -171.54 -100.14
C THR A 2 -47.07 -170.40 -99.58
N LEU A 3 -47.10 -170.20 -98.26
CA LEU A 3 -47.66 -169.02 -97.57
C LEU A 3 -46.89 -167.73 -97.95
N LEU A 4 -47.60 -166.62 -98.21
CA LEU A 4 -47.03 -165.30 -98.53
C LEU A 4 -47.49 -164.24 -97.48
N ASN A 5 -46.66 -163.20 -97.23
CA ASN A 5 -46.91 -161.99 -96.41
C ASN A 5 -47.11 -162.10 -94.87
N LEU A 6 -46.13 -162.59 -94.10
CA LEU A 6 -46.17 -162.60 -92.62
C LEU A 6 -45.62 -161.28 -91.98
N SER A 7 -46.38 -160.57 -91.12
CA SER A 7 -45.93 -159.30 -90.46
C SER A 7 -46.35 -159.12 -88.98
N MET A 8 -45.65 -158.27 -88.20
CA MET A 8 -45.90 -157.99 -86.76
C MET A 8 -45.77 -156.51 -86.32
N SER A 9 -46.69 -155.97 -85.49
CA SER A 9 -46.70 -154.56 -84.99
C SER A 9 -47.20 -154.42 -83.52
N ASP A 10 -46.74 -153.39 -82.78
CA ASP A 10 -47.11 -153.09 -81.38
C ASP A 10 -48.13 -151.95 -81.20
N HIS A 11 -48.32 -151.10 -82.22
CA HIS A 11 -49.23 -149.96 -82.20
C HIS A 11 -49.07 -149.04 -80.98
N GLY A 12 -47.85 -148.89 -80.45
CA GLY A 12 -47.55 -148.07 -79.27
C GLY A 12 -48.06 -148.65 -77.94
N HIS A 13 -48.52 -149.91 -77.94
CA HIS A 13 -48.91 -150.61 -76.73
C HIS A 13 -47.68 -151.24 -76.07
N SER A 14 -47.61 -151.15 -74.75
CA SER A 14 -46.51 -151.69 -73.98
C SER A 14 -46.66 -153.19 -73.71
N ASP A 15 -47.81 -153.81 -74.01
CA ASP A 15 -48.15 -155.16 -73.56
C ASP A 15 -48.74 -156.12 -74.62
N SER A 16 -48.78 -155.73 -75.91
CA SER A 16 -49.39 -156.53 -76.97
C SER A 16 -48.73 -156.40 -78.34
N LEU A 17 -48.84 -157.45 -79.16
CA LEU A 17 -48.33 -157.53 -80.55
C LEU A 17 -49.35 -158.20 -81.48
N LEU A 18 -49.56 -157.63 -82.67
CA LEU A 18 -50.45 -158.17 -83.71
C LEU A 18 -49.66 -158.95 -84.76
N LEU A 19 -50.11 -160.14 -85.13
CA LEU A 19 -49.59 -160.97 -86.23
C LEU A 19 -50.60 -161.05 -87.39
N SER A 20 -50.15 -161.01 -88.64
CA SER A 20 -50.99 -161.13 -89.85
C SER A 20 -50.29 -161.88 -91.01
N TRP A 21 -51.05 -162.61 -91.84
CA TRP A 21 -50.59 -163.42 -93.00
C TRP A 21 -51.69 -163.67 -94.06
N ASP A 22 -51.34 -164.03 -95.32
CA ASP A 22 -52.31 -164.31 -96.41
C ASP A 22 -52.66 -165.81 -96.57
N GLU A 23 -53.80 -166.12 -97.22
CA GLU A 23 -54.29 -167.49 -97.48
C GLU A 23 -53.53 -168.17 -98.65
N PRO A 24 -52.99 -169.39 -98.49
CA PRO A 24 -52.15 -170.05 -99.51
C PRO A 24 -52.97 -170.79 -100.59
N GLU A 25 -52.38 -170.96 -101.79
CA GLU A 25 -53.03 -171.65 -102.93
C GLU A 25 -53.18 -173.17 -102.71
N GLY A 26 -54.43 -173.62 -102.57
CA GLY A 26 -54.87 -175.01 -102.39
C GLY A 26 -55.84 -175.13 -101.20
N ASP A 27 -56.75 -176.11 -101.18
CA ASP A 27 -57.69 -176.28 -100.06
C ASP A 27 -56.93 -176.55 -98.74
N VAL A 28 -56.90 -175.53 -97.87
CA VAL A 28 -56.22 -175.56 -96.56
C VAL A 28 -57.18 -176.09 -95.49
N VAL A 29 -56.66 -176.95 -94.62
CA VAL A 29 -57.43 -177.57 -93.53
C VAL A 29 -57.26 -176.80 -92.20
N GLY A 30 -56.14 -176.07 -92.01
CA GLY A 30 -55.92 -175.17 -90.87
C GLY A 30 -54.47 -174.70 -90.67
N TYR A 31 -54.26 -173.79 -89.71
CA TYR A 31 -52.96 -173.19 -89.34
C TYR A 31 -52.55 -173.49 -87.89
N SER A 32 -51.25 -173.52 -87.57
CA SER A 32 -50.72 -173.46 -86.19
C SER A 32 -49.73 -172.31 -86.01
N LEU A 33 -49.90 -171.49 -84.98
CA LEU A 33 -49.04 -170.36 -84.61
C LEU A 33 -48.27 -170.63 -83.32
N ALA A 34 -46.97 -170.35 -83.28
CA ALA A 34 -46.11 -170.54 -82.11
C ALA A 34 -45.30 -169.26 -81.80
N LEU A 35 -45.61 -168.55 -80.69
CA LEU A 35 -44.90 -167.35 -80.20
C LEU A 35 -43.78 -167.74 -79.24
N SER A 36 -42.61 -167.13 -79.37
CA SER A 36 -41.46 -167.23 -78.48
C SER A 36 -40.87 -165.85 -78.16
N SER A 37 -40.41 -165.62 -76.93
CA SER A 37 -39.58 -164.43 -76.62
C SER A 37 -38.19 -164.61 -77.22
N LEU A 38 -37.55 -163.60 -77.82
CA LEU A 38 -36.20 -163.79 -78.38
C LEU A 38 -35.12 -164.00 -77.32
N ARG A 39 -35.33 -163.46 -76.11
CA ARG A 39 -34.34 -163.54 -75.03
C ARG A 39 -35.05 -163.67 -73.67
N PRO A 40 -35.04 -164.86 -73.04
CA PRO A 40 -34.56 -166.15 -73.56
C PRO A 40 -35.54 -166.76 -74.59
N GLU A 41 -35.04 -167.49 -75.59
CA GLU A 41 -35.86 -168.27 -76.53
C GLU A 41 -36.70 -169.29 -75.75
N LYS A 42 -37.94 -168.92 -75.47
CA LYS A 42 -38.93 -169.74 -74.77
C LYS A 42 -40.21 -169.68 -75.57
N LEU A 43 -40.76 -170.83 -75.94
CA LEU A 43 -42.09 -170.89 -76.53
C LEU A 43 -43.11 -170.45 -75.46
N LEU A 44 -43.75 -169.32 -75.70
CA LEU A 44 -44.72 -168.72 -74.80
C LEU A 44 -46.13 -169.22 -75.09
N GLN A 45 -46.51 -169.32 -76.37
CA GLN A 45 -47.86 -169.73 -76.77
C GLN A 45 -47.82 -170.55 -78.07
N ASN A 46 -48.64 -171.61 -78.15
CA ASN A 46 -48.92 -172.36 -79.38
C ASN A 46 -50.44 -172.48 -79.56
N ARG A 47 -50.95 -172.19 -80.76
CA ARG A 47 -52.38 -172.09 -81.07
C ARG A 47 -52.67 -172.65 -82.45
N SER A 48 -53.64 -173.54 -82.56
CA SER A 48 -54.18 -173.99 -83.85
C SER A 48 -55.41 -173.17 -84.21
N ILE A 49 -55.50 -172.71 -85.45
CA ILE A 49 -56.55 -171.81 -85.92
C ILE A 49 -57.17 -172.41 -87.19
N GLY A 50 -58.48 -172.22 -87.34
CA GLY A 50 -59.22 -172.68 -88.52
C GLY A 50 -58.73 -172.04 -89.83
N PRO A 51 -59.12 -172.61 -90.98
CA PRO A 51 -58.58 -172.23 -92.29
C PRO A 51 -58.94 -170.79 -92.73
N ASN A 52 -60.01 -170.20 -92.20
CA ASN A 52 -60.48 -168.87 -92.62
C ASN A 52 -59.79 -167.68 -91.91
N ASN A 53 -58.76 -167.93 -91.10
CA ASN A 53 -58.14 -166.88 -90.29
C ASN A 53 -56.78 -166.45 -90.84
N THR A 54 -56.59 -165.13 -90.99
CA THR A 54 -55.39 -164.47 -91.55
C THR A 54 -54.67 -163.54 -90.56
N SER A 55 -55.12 -163.46 -89.29
CA SER A 55 -54.46 -162.63 -88.26
C SER A 55 -54.72 -163.10 -86.82
N PHE A 56 -53.86 -162.69 -85.88
CA PHE A 56 -53.92 -163.05 -84.45
C PHE A 56 -53.19 -162.05 -83.53
N TRP A 57 -53.75 -161.74 -82.36
CA TRP A 57 -53.11 -160.88 -81.35
C TRP A 57 -52.48 -161.68 -80.20
N PHE A 58 -51.28 -161.28 -79.79
CA PHE A 58 -50.62 -161.73 -78.56
C PHE A 58 -50.73 -160.64 -77.49
N HIS A 59 -51.32 -160.98 -76.34
CA HIS A 59 -51.46 -160.09 -75.18
C HIS A 59 -50.66 -160.61 -73.98
N GLY A 60 -50.38 -159.72 -73.02
CA GLY A 60 -49.66 -160.05 -71.78
C GLY A 60 -48.14 -160.07 -71.96
N LEU A 61 -47.64 -159.19 -72.83
CA LEU A 61 -46.22 -159.05 -73.15
C LEU A 61 -45.57 -158.02 -72.21
N THR A 62 -44.25 -158.13 -72.01
CA THR A 62 -43.48 -157.22 -71.16
C THR A 62 -43.11 -155.96 -71.95
N PRO A 63 -43.26 -154.75 -71.38
CA PRO A 63 -42.89 -153.48 -72.03
C PRO A 63 -41.41 -153.43 -72.44
N GLY A 64 -41.14 -152.92 -73.64
CA GLY A 64 -39.79 -152.80 -74.20
C GLY A 64 -39.17 -154.11 -74.73
N THR A 65 -39.92 -155.21 -74.86
CA THR A 65 -39.37 -156.57 -75.10
C THR A 65 -39.63 -157.10 -76.52
N CYS A 66 -38.67 -157.85 -77.10
CA CYS A 66 -38.76 -158.43 -78.46
C CYS A 66 -39.25 -159.90 -78.49
N TYR A 67 -40.15 -160.22 -79.42
CA TYR A 67 -40.78 -161.54 -79.61
C TYR A 67 -40.67 -162.06 -81.07
N LYS A 68 -40.77 -163.39 -81.25
CA LYS A 68 -40.67 -164.17 -82.51
C LYS A 68 -41.85 -165.12 -82.66
N VAL A 69 -42.47 -165.23 -83.82
CA VAL A 69 -43.62 -166.11 -84.09
C VAL A 69 -43.37 -167.01 -85.31
N GLU A 70 -43.74 -168.28 -85.21
CA GLU A 70 -43.78 -169.27 -86.31
C GLU A 70 -45.23 -169.60 -86.71
N VAL A 71 -45.51 -169.73 -88.01
CA VAL A 71 -46.83 -170.02 -88.59
C VAL A 71 -46.73 -171.21 -89.53
N THR A 72 -47.58 -172.22 -89.33
CA THR A 72 -47.57 -173.50 -90.09
C THR A 72 -48.95 -173.75 -90.71
N ALA A 73 -49.04 -174.04 -92.02
CA ALA A 73 -50.27 -174.38 -92.74
C ALA A 73 -50.30 -175.86 -93.17
N THR A 74 -51.49 -176.47 -93.11
CA THR A 74 -51.76 -177.89 -93.44
C THR A 74 -52.72 -178.01 -94.63
N LEU A 75 -52.34 -178.70 -95.73
CA LEU A 75 -53.13 -178.84 -96.98
C LEU A 75 -53.85 -180.20 -97.10
N ALA A 76 -54.98 -180.24 -97.84
CA ALA A 76 -55.89 -181.40 -97.93
C ALA A 76 -55.28 -182.71 -98.51
N CYS A 77 -54.21 -182.63 -99.30
CA CYS A 77 -53.51 -183.80 -99.84
C CYS A 77 -52.31 -184.29 -98.98
N MET A 78 -52.25 -183.93 -97.69
CA MET A 78 -51.19 -184.33 -96.74
C MET A 78 -49.79 -183.71 -97.02
N ASP A 79 -49.75 -182.47 -97.53
CA ASP A 79 -48.52 -181.63 -97.56
C ASP A 79 -48.61 -180.48 -96.52
N ILE A 80 -47.48 -180.06 -95.92
CA ILE A 80 -47.39 -179.03 -94.85
C ILE A 80 -46.33 -177.95 -95.19
N THR A 81 -46.58 -176.66 -94.88
CA THR A 81 -45.62 -175.53 -95.06
C THR A 81 -45.54 -174.56 -93.87
N SER A 82 -44.36 -174.03 -93.47
CA SER A 82 -44.19 -173.06 -92.35
C SER A 82 -43.31 -171.81 -92.64
N GLN A 83 -43.47 -170.72 -91.85
CA GLN A 83 -42.70 -169.43 -91.90
C GLN A 83 -42.59 -168.70 -90.51
N THR A 84 -41.63 -167.77 -90.31
CA THR A 84 -41.41 -167.04 -89.02
C THR A 84 -41.19 -165.50 -89.12
N VAL A 85 -41.60 -164.69 -88.11
CA VAL A 85 -41.41 -163.19 -88.00
C VAL A 85 -41.11 -162.67 -86.57
N THR A 86 -40.57 -161.44 -86.38
CA THR A 86 -40.21 -160.83 -85.07
C THR A 86 -40.68 -159.37 -84.87
N GLY A 87 -40.84 -158.87 -83.63
CA GLY A 87 -41.34 -157.52 -83.26
C GLY A 87 -41.20 -157.16 -81.75
N GLN A 88 -41.26 -155.86 -81.38
CA GLN A 88 -40.97 -155.31 -80.01
C GLN A 88 -42.10 -154.43 -79.44
N THR A 89 -42.35 -154.46 -78.12
CA THR A 89 -43.32 -153.59 -77.41
C THR A 89 -42.73 -152.24 -76.92
N SER A 90 -43.57 -151.22 -76.71
CA SER A 90 -43.15 -149.87 -76.28
C SER A 90 -42.83 -149.72 -74.75
N PRO A 91 -41.96 -148.78 -74.29
CA PRO A 91 -41.59 -148.58 -72.87
C PRO A 91 -42.56 -147.73 -72.04
N SER A 92 -42.47 -147.83 -70.71
CA SER A 92 -43.29 -147.09 -69.72
C SER A 92 -42.62 -145.77 -69.25
N PRO A 93 -43.36 -144.67 -68.93
CA PRO A 93 -42.82 -143.41 -68.39
C PRO A 93 -42.42 -143.46 -66.89
N VAL A 94 -41.65 -142.47 -66.39
CA VAL A 94 -41.26 -142.38 -64.96
C VAL A 94 -42.41 -142.01 -64.03
N HIS A 95 -42.34 -142.47 -62.78
CA HIS A 95 -43.30 -142.16 -61.71
C HIS A 95 -42.70 -141.20 -60.67
N ASN A 96 -43.55 -140.50 -59.89
CA ASN A 96 -43.17 -139.65 -58.74
C ASN A 96 -42.10 -138.55 -59.00
N LEU A 97 -42.24 -137.77 -60.08
CA LEU A 97 -41.35 -136.65 -60.39
C LEU A 97 -41.56 -135.43 -59.45
N SER A 98 -40.50 -134.93 -58.80
CA SER A 98 -40.51 -133.76 -57.91
C SER A 98 -39.34 -132.78 -58.16
N LEU A 99 -39.51 -131.48 -57.78
CA LEU A 99 -38.54 -130.38 -57.95
C LEU A 99 -38.58 -129.38 -56.76
N SER A 100 -37.46 -129.14 -56.05
CA SER A 100 -37.36 -128.23 -54.87
C SER A 100 -36.19 -127.24 -54.96
N SER A 101 -36.33 -126.07 -54.33
CA SER A 101 -35.33 -124.98 -54.26
C SER A 101 -34.66 -124.83 -52.88
N ASP A 102 -35.29 -125.36 -51.82
CA ASP A 102 -34.81 -125.30 -50.44
C ASP A 102 -34.40 -123.89 -49.95
N GLY A 103 -35.00 -122.84 -50.52
CA GLY A 103 -34.72 -121.43 -50.19
C GLY A 103 -33.45 -120.86 -50.83
N SER A 104 -32.82 -121.59 -51.74
CA SER A 104 -31.67 -121.12 -52.51
C SER A 104 -32.10 -120.14 -53.60
N SER A 105 -31.24 -119.16 -53.88
CA SER A 105 -31.44 -118.24 -55.00
C SER A 105 -30.89 -118.76 -56.33
N ALA A 106 -30.29 -119.96 -56.38
CA ALA A 106 -29.57 -120.41 -57.58
C ALA A 106 -29.59 -121.92 -57.87
N VAL A 107 -30.34 -122.74 -57.12
CA VAL A 107 -30.29 -124.21 -57.23
C VAL A 107 -31.70 -124.81 -57.22
N LEU A 108 -31.91 -125.89 -58.00
CA LEU A 108 -33.10 -126.73 -57.96
C LEU A 108 -32.73 -128.23 -57.94
N HIS A 109 -33.41 -129.03 -57.12
CA HIS A 109 -33.17 -130.47 -56.94
C HIS A 109 -34.34 -131.28 -57.47
N ALA A 110 -34.09 -132.24 -58.39
CA ALA A 110 -35.09 -133.09 -59.02
C ALA A 110 -34.97 -134.57 -58.61
N SER A 111 -36.10 -135.28 -58.50
CA SER A 111 -36.13 -136.72 -58.18
C SER A 111 -37.36 -137.46 -58.76
N TRP A 112 -37.23 -138.76 -59.07
CA TRP A 112 -38.28 -139.65 -59.64
C TRP A 112 -38.02 -141.16 -59.34
N GLU A 113 -39.00 -142.02 -59.64
CA GLU A 113 -38.93 -143.49 -59.49
C GLU A 113 -38.67 -144.23 -60.82
N GLN A 114 -38.12 -145.46 -60.74
CA GLN A 114 -37.71 -146.27 -61.90
C GLN A 114 -38.90 -146.77 -62.74
N ALA A 115 -38.80 -146.68 -64.07
CA ALA A 115 -39.86 -147.10 -64.99
C ALA A 115 -39.93 -148.63 -65.21
N SER A 116 -41.12 -149.15 -65.53
CA SER A 116 -41.38 -150.60 -65.67
C SER A 116 -41.04 -151.17 -67.06
N GLY A 117 -40.57 -152.41 -67.09
CA GLY A 117 -40.15 -153.13 -68.32
C GLY A 117 -38.66 -153.04 -68.59
N GLN A 118 -38.25 -153.34 -69.83
CA GLN A 118 -36.85 -153.23 -70.25
C GLN A 118 -36.58 -151.82 -70.80
N LEU A 119 -35.63 -151.09 -70.20
CA LEU A 119 -35.29 -149.71 -70.57
C LEU A 119 -33.78 -149.47 -70.69
N ASP A 120 -33.40 -148.54 -71.56
CA ASP A 120 -32.02 -148.19 -71.92
C ASP A 120 -31.50 -146.95 -71.18
N GLY A 121 -32.38 -146.03 -70.74
CA GLY A 121 -32.01 -144.83 -69.97
C GLY A 121 -33.13 -143.77 -69.84
N TYR A 122 -32.80 -142.62 -69.26
CA TYR A 122 -33.70 -141.44 -69.21
C TYR A 122 -33.08 -140.18 -69.84
N HIS A 123 -33.92 -139.23 -70.23
CA HIS A 123 -33.55 -137.94 -70.81
C HIS A 123 -34.28 -136.78 -70.10
N LEU A 124 -33.53 -135.85 -69.49
CA LEU A 124 -34.02 -134.71 -68.71
C LEU A 124 -33.81 -133.39 -69.46
N ALA A 125 -34.83 -132.52 -69.48
CA ALA A 125 -34.77 -131.18 -70.05
C ALA A 125 -35.41 -130.15 -69.10
N LEU A 126 -34.63 -129.18 -68.59
CA LEU A 126 -35.08 -128.07 -67.73
C LEU A 126 -35.20 -126.78 -68.53
N TYR A 127 -36.33 -126.10 -68.43
CA TYR A 127 -36.68 -124.86 -69.12
C TYR A 127 -36.88 -123.72 -68.11
N HIS A 128 -36.54 -122.48 -68.48
CA HIS A 128 -36.91 -121.30 -67.71
C HIS A 128 -38.30 -120.83 -68.15
N SER A 129 -39.28 -120.81 -67.23
CA SER A 129 -40.72 -120.71 -67.54
C SER A 129 -41.09 -119.45 -68.33
N ASP A 130 -40.55 -118.29 -67.97
CA ASP A 130 -40.88 -117.03 -68.64
C ASP A 130 -40.33 -116.97 -70.07
N SER A 131 -39.12 -117.47 -70.25
CA SER A 131 -38.41 -117.37 -71.54
C SER A 131 -38.63 -118.59 -72.45
N GLN A 132 -39.17 -119.68 -71.90
CA GLN A 132 -39.27 -120.99 -72.53
C GLN A 132 -37.93 -121.53 -73.08
N THR A 133 -36.80 -120.99 -72.60
CA THR A 133 -35.46 -121.41 -73.03
C THR A 133 -35.05 -122.68 -72.32
N LEU A 134 -34.42 -123.59 -73.05
CA LEU A 134 -33.83 -124.80 -72.47
C LEU A 134 -32.55 -124.40 -71.72
N VAL A 135 -32.58 -124.56 -70.40
CA VAL A 135 -31.49 -124.19 -69.48
C VAL A 135 -30.51 -125.34 -69.34
N ARG A 136 -31.01 -126.57 -69.21
CA ARG A 136 -30.20 -127.78 -69.08
C ARG A 136 -30.83 -128.98 -69.79
N ASN A 137 -30.00 -129.80 -70.41
CA ASN A 137 -30.38 -131.07 -71.04
C ASN A 137 -29.37 -132.16 -70.66
N ALA A 138 -29.85 -133.32 -70.20
CA ALA A 138 -29.00 -134.43 -69.76
C ALA A 138 -29.63 -135.81 -70.05
N SER A 139 -28.86 -136.75 -70.61
CA SER A 139 -29.23 -138.17 -70.70
C SER A 139 -28.52 -138.96 -69.61
N ILE A 140 -29.24 -139.82 -68.90
CA ILE A 140 -28.77 -140.54 -67.72
C ILE A 140 -29.03 -142.04 -67.83
N LEU A 141 -28.23 -142.82 -67.11
CA LEU A 141 -28.34 -144.28 -67.06
C LEU A 141 -29.67 -144.75 -66.42
N PRO A 142 -30.15 -145.96 -66.75
CA PRO A 142 -31.45 -146.48 -66.32
C PRO A 142 -31.61 -146.65 -64.79
N ASN A 143 -30.52 -146.61 -64.03
CA ASN A 143 -30.50 -146.77 -62.57
C ASN A 143 -30.62 -145.46 -61.79
N ALA A 144 -30.61 -144.29 -62.44
CA ALA A 144 -30.61 -142.99 -61.75
C ALA A 144 -32.04 -142.50 -61.41
N THR A 145 -32.19 -141.94 -60.21
CA THR A 145 -33.47 -141.46 -59.63
C THR A 145 -33.45 -139.98 -59.21
N THR A 146 -32.32 -139.28 -59.27
CA THR A 146 -32.19 -137.86 -58.87
C THR A 146 -31.25 -137.07 -59.79
N PHE A 147 -31.41 -135.74 -59.83
CA PHE A 147 -30.55 -134.81 -60.56
C PHE A 147 -30.58 -133.40 -59.97
N LEU A 148 -29.45 -132.70 -59.90
CA LEU A 148 -29.35 -131.34 -59.37
C LEU A 148 -29.07 -130.33 -60.49
N PHE A 149 -29.81 -129.21 -60.48
CA PHE A 149 -29.65 -128.07 -61.37
C PHE A 149 -29.05 -126.90 -60.61
N ASP A 150 -27.85 -126.46 -61.01
CA ASP A 150 -27.13 -125.34 -60.44
C ASP A 150 -26.99 -124.17 -61.43
N GLY A 151 -26.61 -122.99 -60.91
CA GLY A 151 -26.36 -121.80 -61.72
C GLY A 151 -27.64 -121.12 -62.24
N LEU A 152 -28.72 -121.21 -61.47
CA LEU A 152 -30.02 -120.62 -61.80
C LEU A 152 -30.10 -119.15 -61.38
N LEU A 153 -31.01 -118.40 -62.01
CA LEU A 153 -31.30 -117.01 -61.68
C LEU A 153 -32.12 -116.93 -60.39
N ALA A 154 -31.86 -115.91 -59.58
CA ALA A 154 -32.58 -115.64 -58.33
C ALA A 154 -33.98 -115.07 -58.59
N GLY A 155 -34.98 -115.58 -57.85
CA GLY A 155 -36.37 -115.12 -57.96
C GLY A 155 -37.06 -115.55 -59.26
N SER A 156 -36.64 -116.67 -59.88
CA SER A 156 -37.09 -117.12 -61.21
C SER A 156 -37.76 -118.51 -61.16
N GLU A 157 -38.71 -118.77 -62.06
CA GLU A 157 -39.44 -120.03 -62.18
C GLU A 157 -38.90 -120.94 -63.31
N TYR A 158 -38.82 -122.25 -63.06
CA TYR A 158 -38.30 -123.26 -63.99
C TYR A 158 -39.21 -124.48 -64.15
N ALA A 159 -39.20 -125.14 -65.32
CA ALA A 159 -40.00 -126.31 -65.69
C ALA A 159 -39.13 -127.50 -66.15
N LEU A 160 -39.28 -128.69 -65.57
CA LEU A 160 -38.50 -129.90 -65.87
C LEU A 160 -39.33 -130.94 -66.64
N ARG A 161 -38.76 -131.59 -67.66
CA ARG A 161 -39.32 -132.75 -68.39
C ARG A 161 -38.37 -133.95 -68.34
N VAL A 162 -38.87 -135.17 -68.09
CA VAL A 162 -38.10 -136.43 -68.01
C VAL A 162 -38.69 -137.49 -68.94
N SER A 163 -37.87 -138.17 -69.75
CA SER A 163 -38.30 -139.17 -70.76
C SER A 163 -37.58 -140.52 -70.60
N THR A 164 -38.28 -141.65 -70.67
CA THR A 164 -37.77 -143.04 -70.67
C THR A 164 -37.49 -143.55 -72.08
N LEU A 165 -36.43 -144.34 -72.25
CA LEU A 165 -35.97 -144.85 -73.54
C LEU A 165 -35.93 -146.38 -73.56
N SER A 166 -36.38 -147.05 -74.62
CA SER A 166 -36.17 -148.49 -74.90
C SER A 166 -36.17 -148.76 -76.40
N GLY A 167 -35.03 -149.19 -76.94
CA GLY A 167 -34.81 -149.31 -78.38
C GLY A 167 -35.03 -147.97 -79.09
N ALA A 168 -35.94 -147.95 -80.06
CA ALA A 168 -36.32 -146.73 -80.78
C ALA A 168 -37.53 -145.98 -80.16
N SER A 169 -38.10 -146.48 -79.06
CA SER A 169 -39.33 -145.96 -78.47
C SER A 169 -39.07 -145.17 -77.18
N GLN A 170 -39.89 -144.14 -76.89
CA GLN A 170 -39.74 -143.27 -75.71
C GLN A 170 -41.08 -142.82 -75.08
N ALA A 171 -41.10 -142.50 -73.77
CA ALA A 171 -42.27 -141.95 -73.05
C ALA A 171 -41.87 -140.87 -71.99
N SER A 172 -42.66 -139.81 -71.70
CA SER A 172 -42.19 -138.64 -70.89
C SER A 172 -43.18 -137.99 -69.89
N THR A 173 -42.69 -137.28 -68.84
CA THR A 173 -43.43 -136.53 -67.77
C THR A 173 -42.80 -135.16 -67.39
N SER A 174 -43.50 -134.21 -66.71
CA SER A 174 -42.99 -132.84 -66.38
C SER A 174 -43.51 -132.12 -65.09
N ILE A 175 -42.75 -131.15 -64.48
CA ILE A 175 -43.05 -130.34 -63.24
C ILE A 175 -42.45 -128.89 -63.22
N HIS A 176 -42.91 -127.95 -62.36
CA HIS A 176 -42.42 -126.53 -62.22
C HIS A 176 -41.98 -126.12 -60.79
N GLN A 177 -41.05 -125.15 -60.60
CA GLN A 177 -40.59 -124.60 -59.29
C GLN A 177 -39.85 -123.22 -59.34
N TRP A 178 -39.88 -122.41 -58.25
CA TRP A 178 -39.20 -121.08 -58.10
C TRP A 178 -37.88 -121.08 -57.29
N THR A 179 -36.94 -120.17 -57.62
CA THR A 179 -35.78 -119.79 -56.77
C THR A 179 -36.06 -118.57 -55.88
N ALA A 180 -35.35 -118.41 -54.75
CA ALA A 180 -35.52 -117.27 -53.83
C ALA A 180 -34.81 -115.98 -54.30
N PRO A 181 -35.23 -114.77 -53.87
CA PRO A 181 -34.57 -113.50 -54.22
C PRO A 181 -33.28 -113.27 -53.40
N SER A 182 -32.38 -112.44 -53.91
CA SER A 182 -31.13 -112.08 -53.19
C SER A 182 -31.37 -111.11 -52.01
N ILE A 183 -30.45 -111.12 -51.04
CA ILE A 183 -30.53 -110.32 -49.80
C ILE A 183 -29.95 -108.91 -50.06
N PRO A 184 -30.70 -107.82 -49.81
CA PRO A 184 -30.19 -106.46 -49.95
C PRO A 184 -28.98 -106.16 -49.04
N THR A 185 -28.01 -105.40 -49.55
CA THR A 185 -26.76 -105.03 -48.87
C THR A 185 -26.55 -103.51 -48.86
N GLN A 186 -25.66 -102.99 -48.00
CA GLN A 186 -25.23 -101.59 -47.96
C GLN A 186 -26.31 -100.51 -47.72
N LEU A 187 -27.24 -100.71 -46.79
CA LEU A 187 -28.20 -99.66 -46.43
C LEU A 187 -27.50 -98.48 -45.73
N ARG A 188 -27.68 -97.26 -46.25
CA ARG A 188 -27.20 -96.00 -45.65
C ARG A 188 -28.34 -94.99 -45.54
N LEU A 189 -28.37 -94.25 -44.43
CA LEU A 189 -29.30 -93.16 -44.16
C LEU A 189 -28.50 -91.89 -43.85
N THR A 190 -28.69 -90.82 -44.64
CA THR A 190 -27.95 -89.55 -44.51
C THR A 190 -28.90 -88.36 -44.37
N PRO A 191 -28.54 -87.30 -43.63
CA PRO A 191 -29.36 -86.09 -43.55
C PRO A 191 -29.39 -85.34 -44.88
N GLY A 192 -30.58 -84.84 -45.26
CA GLY A 192 -30.73 -83.91 -46.39
C GLY A 192 -30.93 -82.48 -45.92
N SER A 193 -31.87 -82.27 -44.99
CA SER A 193 -32.22 -80.96 -44.43
C SER A 193 -32.74 -81.10 -43.00
N SER A 194 -33.24 -80.02 -42.41
CA SER A 194 -33.96 -80.08 -41.14
C SER A 194 -35.25 -80.91 -41.20
N THR A 195 -35.76 -81.22 -42.40
CA THR A 195 -37.02 -81.96 -42.58
C THR A 195 -36.91 -83.14 -43.54
N SER A 196 -35.69 -83.58 -43.87
CA SER A 196 -35.48 -84.67 -44.82
C SER A 196 -34.29 -85.58 -44.52
N LEU A 197 -34.45 -86.87 -44.84
CA LEU A 197 -33.42 -87.91 -44.78
C LEU A 197 -33.37 -88.70 -46.09
N SER A 198 -32.19 -89.09 -46.54
CA SER A 198 -31.97 -89.82 -47.78
C SER A 198 -31.44 -91.22 -47.50
N ALA A 199 -32.12 -92.25 -48.03
CA ALA A 199 -31.75 -93.65 -47.90
C ALA A 199 -31.19 -94.19 -49.22
N SER A 200 -30.20 -95.09 -49.15
CA SER A 200 -29.60 -95.78 -50.31
C SER A 200 -29.21 -97.22 -49.97
N TRP A 201 -29.30 -98.15 -50.93
CA TRP A 201 -29.05 -99.59 -50.77
C TRP A 201 -28.59 -100.25 -52.07
N ALA A 202 -28.03 -101.47 -51.99
CA ALA A 202 -27.53 -102.28 -53.11
C ALA A 202 -27.96 -103.76 -52.99
N GLY A 203 -27.76 -104.59 -54.03
CA GLY A 203 -27.87 -106.06 -53.95
C GLY A 203 -29.27 -106.67 -53.80
N ALA A 204 -30.29 -106.09 -54.45
CA ALA A 204 -31.67 -106.60 -54.42
C ALA A 204 -32.08 -107.33 -55.72
N GLU A 205 -31.20 -108.15 -56.28
CA GLU A 205 -31.45 -108.92 -57.50
C GLU A 205 -32.48 -110.02 -57.29
N GLY A 206 -33.31 -110.27 -58.30
CA GLY A 206 -34.41 -111.24 -58.23
C GLY A 206 -35.62 -110.78 -57.40
N ALA A 207 -35.53 -109.67 -56.66
CA ALA A 207 -36.63 -109.12 -55.88
C ALA A 207 -37.65 -108.39 -56.77
N ALA A 208 -38.93 -108.75 -56.66
CA ALA A 208 -40.03 -108.04 -57.30
C ALA A 208 -40.38 -106.74 -56.54
N TRP A 209 -40.29 -106.77 -55.20
CA TRP A 209 -40.65 -105.67 -54.31
C TRP A 209 -39.63 -105.49 -53.17
N LEU A 210 -39.41 -104.23 -52.78
CA LEU A 210 -38.64 -103.81 -51.62
C LEU A 210 -39.53 -103.04 -50.64
N HIS A 211 -39.56 -103.42 -49.37
CA HIS A 211 -40.37 -102.75 -48.34
C HIS A 211 -39.46 -102.03 -47.33
N LEU A 212 -39.66 -100.72 -47.18
CA LEU A 212 -38.91 -99.82 -46.30
C LEU A 212 -39.80 -99.27 -45.18
N THR A 213 -39.32 -99.32 -43.94
CA THR A 213 -40.03 -98.84 -42.75
C THR A 213 -39.18 -97.84 -41.97
N LEU A 214 -39.58 -96.57 -41.90
CA LEU A 214 -38.90 -95.51 -41.16
C LEU A 214 -39.64 -95.22 -39.83
N HIS A 215 -38.91 -95.25 -38.72
CA HIS A 215 -39.39 -94.99 -37.36
C HIS A 215 -38.72 -93.75 -36.78
N ASN A 216 -39.48 -92.96 -36.03
CA ASN A 216 -38.93 -91.90 -35.19
C ASN A 216 -38.49 -92.54 -33.86
N LEU A 217 -37.22 -92.39 -33.46
CA LEU A 217 -36.73 -93.02 -32.23
C LEU A 217 -37.24 -92.33 -30.96
N LEU A 218 -37.52 -91.03 -31.01
CA LEU A 218 -38.01 -90.27 -29.86
C LEU A 218 -39.43 -90.73 -29.48
N THR A 219 -40.30 -90.85 -30.47
CA THR A 219 -41.71 -91.23 -30.27
C THR A 219 -41.96 -92.73 -30.41
N GLN A 220 -40.96 -93.49 -30.86
CA GLN A 220 -41.06 -94.92 -31.22
C GLN A 220 -42.16 -95.25 -32.25
N THR A 221 -42.65 -94.26 -32.98
CA THR A 221 -43.73 -94.43 -33.97
C THR A 221 -43.17 -94.69 -35.37
N VAL A 222 -43.85 -95.56 -36.12
CA VAL A 222 -43.61 -95.69 -37.57
C VAL A 222 -44.02 -94.37 -38.21
N THR A 223 -43.06 -93.67 -38.79
CA THR A 223 -43.30 -92.38 -39.46
C THR A 223 -43.79 -92.61 -40.89
N LYS A 224 -43.11 -93.49 -41.64
CA LYS A 224 -43.44 -93.78 -43.04
C LYS A 224 -43.10 -95.23 -43.42
N THR A 225 -43.99 -95.86 -44.17
CA THR A 225 -43.81 -97.19 -44.78
C THR A 225 -43.92 -97.07 -46.30
N LEU A 226 -43.00 -97.69 -47.04
CA LEU A 226 -42.91 -97.59 -48.49
C LEU A 226 -42.65 -98.96 -49.11
N SER A 227 -43.43 -99.33 -50.12
CA SER A 227 -43.19 -100.51 -50.96
C SER A 227 -42.78 -100.08 -52.36
N VAL A 228 -41.60 -100.50 -52.80
CA VAL A 228 -40.95 -100.05 -54.03
C VAL A 228 -40.81 -101.22 -54.99
N LYS A 229 -41.15 -101.01 -56.27
CA LYS A 229 -40.95 -102.01 -57.34
C LYS A 229 -39.48 -102.14 -57.72
N ARG A 230 -39.10 -103.29 -58.31
CA ARG A 230 -37.76 -103.57 -58.82
C ARG A 230 -37.13 -102.37 -59.58
N GLY A 231 -35.87 -102.03 -59.27
CA GLY A 231 -35.06 -101.05 -60.03
C GLY A 231 -34.60 -99.79 -59.28
N LEU A 232 -35.07 -99.53 -58.06
CA LEU A 232 -34.67 -98.36 -57.25
C LEU A 232 -33.56 -98.70 -56.24
N THR A 233 -32.58 -97.81 -56.12
CA THR A 233 -31.40 -97.94 -55.23
C THR A 233 -31.33 -96.85 -54.16
N ASN A 234 -32.18 -95.82 -54.23
CA ASN A 234 -32.26 -94.75 -53.24
C ASN A 234 -33.68 -94.19 -53.10
N TYR A 235 -33.95 -93.53 -51.97
CA TYR A 235 -35.21 -92.84 -51.69
C TYR A 235 -35.04 -91.74 -50.64
N THR A 236 -35.68 -90.58 -50.82
CA THR A 236 -35.63 -89.46 -49.87
C THR A 236 -36.93 -89.31 -49.11
N PHE A 237 -36.88 -89.43 -47.78
CA PHE A 237 -37.97 -89.14 -46.87
C PHE A 237 -38.06 -87.64 -46.61
N GLN A 238 -39.17 -87.02 -46.97
CA GLN A 238 -39.47 -85.60 -46.70
C GLN A 238 -40.54 -85.44 -45.61
N HIS A 239 -40.69 -84.22 -45.08
CA HIS A 239 -41.65 -83.85 -44.02
C HIS A 239 -41.37 -84.54 -42.68
N LEU A 240 -40.10 -84.56 -42.28
CA LEU A 240 -39.63 -85.05 -40.98
C LEU A 240 -39.50 -83.89 -39.98
N HIS A 241 -39.44 -84.20 -38.69
CA HIS A 241 -39.21 -83.22 -37.62
C HIS A 241 -37.72 -82.86 -37.55
N ALA A 242 -37.44 -81.58 -37.28
CA ALA A 242 -36.07 -81.05 -37.15
C ALA A 242 -35.39 -81.50 -35.86
N GLY A 243 -34.07 -81.70 -35.92
CA GLY A 243 -33.25 -82.16 -34.80
C GLY A 243 -33.62 -83.53 -34.24
N THR A 244 -34.27 -84.40 -35.04
CA THR A 244 -34.82 -85.68 -34.57
C THR A 244 -34.08 -86.88 -35.17
N GLN A 245 -33.91 -87.94 -34.39
CA GLN A 245 -33.28 -89.20 -34.81
C GLN A 245 -34.29 -90.21 -35.38
N TYR A 246 -33.97 -90.82 -36.52
CA TYR A 246 -34.80 -91.81 -37.22
C TYR A 246 -34.08 -93.15 -37.47
N TYR A 247 -34.86 -94.24 -37.54
CA TYR A 247 -34.45 -95.64 -37.76
C TYR A 247 -35.12 -96.21 -39.02
N LEU A 248 -34.36 -96.84 -39.92
CA LEU A 248 -34.84 -97.40 -41.19
C LEU A 248 -34.58 -98.91 -41.29
N GLY A 249 -35.60 -99.69 -41.66
CA GLY A 249 -35.50 -101.12 -42.01
C GLY A 249 -35.88 -101.40 -43.47
N LEU A 250 -35.27 -102.44 -44.07
CA LEU A 250 -35.46 -102.85 -45.49
C LEU A 250 -35.74 -104.36 -45.61
N SER A 251 -36.61 -104.79 -46.52
CA SER A 251 -36.86 -106.21 -46.85
C SER A 251 -37.20 -106.41 -48.33
N ALA A 252 -36.89 -107.58 -48.92
CA ALA A 252 -37.08 -107.92 -50.33
C ALA A 252 -38.01 -109.14 -50.53
N MET A 253 -38.80 -109.15 -51.61
CA MET A 253 -39.81 -110.20 -51.88
C MET A 253 -39.82 -110.65 -53.36
N ALA A 254 -39.92 -111.95 -53.62
CA ALA A 254 -40.16 -112.53 -54.96
C ALA A 254 -40.94 -113.85 -54.88
N GLY A 255 -42.04 -113.96 -55.61
CA GLY A 255 -42.98 -115.07 -55.49
C GLY A 255 -43.43 -115.25 -54.02
N PRO A 256 -43.42 -116.49 -53.47
CA PRO A 256 -43.73 -116.76 -52.07
C PRO A 256 -42.58 -116.45 -51.09
N TYR A 257 -41.40 -116.04 -51.56
CA TYR A 257 -40.21 -115.86 -50.73
C TYR A 257 -40.01 -114.41 -50.30
N THR A 258 -39.73 -114.19 -49.00
CA THR A 258 -39.39 -112.89 -48.40
C THR A 258 -38.06 -112.98 -47.67
N THR A 259 -37.15 -112.03 -47.92
CA THR A 259 -35.83 -111.93 -47.26
C THR A 259 -35.69 -110.58 -46.53
N LYS A 260 -35.21 -110.60 -45.27
CA LYS A 260 -34.98 -109.38 -44.47
C LYS A 260 -33.59 -108.80 -44.75
N GLY A 261 -33.50 -107.47 -44.87
CA GLY A 261 -32.27 -106.72 -45.12
C GLY A 261 -31.75 -105.94 -43.88
N PRO A 262 -30.67 -105.15 -44.06
CA PRO A 262 -30.01 -104.37 -42.99
C PRO A 262 -30.83 -103.17 -42.50
N ASN A 263 -30.39 -102.55 -41.39
CA ASN A 263 -30.99 -101.36 -40.78
C ASN A 263 -30.01 -100.17 -40.67
N ALA A 264 -30.52 -98.93 -40.54
CA ALA A 264 -29.71 -97.70 -40.45
C ALA A 264 -30.37 -96.59 -39.61
N THR A 265 -29.59 -95.72 -38.98
CA THR A 265 -30.09 -94.57 -38.18
C THR A 265 -29.43 -93.24 -38.57
N ALA A 266 -30.17 -92.13 -38.53
CA ALA A 266 -29.64 -90.78 -38.80
C ALA A 266 -30.46 -89.67 -38.13
N TRP A 267 -29.87 -88.48 -37.94
CA TRP A 267 -30.54 -87.29 -37.42
C TRP A 267 -30.89 -86.30 -38.53
N THR A 268 -31.98 -85.53 -38.38
CA THR A 268 -32.23 -84.31 -39.17
C THR A 268 -31.50 -83.10 -38.58
N TYR A 269 -31.23 -82.07 -39.39
CA TYR A 269 -30.58 -80.84 -38.88
C TYR A 269 -31.50 -80.08 -37.90
N PRO A 270 -30.96 -79.46 -36.83
CA PRO A 270 -31.72 -78.54 -35.98
C PRO A 270 -32.00 -77.21 -36.69
N LEU A 271 -32.95 -76.43 -36.17
CA LEU A 271 -33.24 -75.07 -36.63
C LEU A 271 -32.42 -74.04 -35.83
N SER A 272 -32.02 -72.93 -36.46
CA SER A 272 -31.33 -71.84 -35.77
C SER A 272 -32.29 -71.08 -34.83
N PRO A 273 -31.78 -70.53 -33.70
CA PRO A 273 -32.56 -69.67 -32.81
C PRO A 273 -33.02 -68.38 -33.51
N GLY A 274 -34.19 -67.85 -33.15
CA GLY A 274 -34.70 -66.60 -33.72
C GLY A 274 -34.43 -65.38 -32.83
N ASN A 275 -34.33 -64.18 -33.41
CA ASN A 275 -34.30 -62.89 -32.69
C ASN A 275 -33.26 -62.81 -31.55
N VAL A 276 -32.00 -63.12 -31.85
CA VAL A 276 -30.92 -63.03 -30.87
C VAL A 276 -30.63 -61.55 -30.57
N THR A 277 -30.79 -61.14 -29.33
CA THR A 277 -30.58 -59.76 -28.87
C THR A 277 -29.67 -59.72 -27.65
N LEU A 278 -28.90 -58.65 -27.53
CA LEU A 278 -27.98 -58.40 -26.42
C LEU A 278 -28.28 -57.02 -25.83
N SER A 279 -28.54 -56.94 -24.53
CA SER A 279 -28.88 -55.70 -23.83
C SER A 279 -28.12 -55.55 -22.50
N SER A 280 -27.87 -54.32 -22.08
CA SER A 280 -27.26 -54.03 -20.77
C SER A 280 -28.27 -54.17 -19.64
N VAL A 281 -27.89 -54.87 -18.57
CA VAL A 281 -28.68 -55.02 -17.34
C VAL A 281 -28.23 -53.95 -16.32
N GLU A 282 -28.99 -53.77 -15.24
CA GLU A 282 -28.84 -52.72 -14.22
C GLU A 282 -27.44 -52.55 -13.60
N GLU A 283 -26.56 -53.56 -13.69
CA GLU A 283 -25.17 -53.51 -13.20
C GLU A 283 -24.18 -53.07 -14.28
N GLN A 284 -23.13 -52.33 -13.88
CA GLN A 284 -22.10 -51.76 -14.77
C GLN A 284 -21.22 -52.80 -15.50
N SER A 285 -21.43 -54.10 -15.25
CA SER A 285 -20.60 -55.20 -15.73
C SER A 285 -21.40 -56.43 -16.18
N SER A 286 -22.68 -56.27 -16.54
CA SER A 286 -23.50 -57.40 -17.01
C SER A 286 -24.30 -57.11 -18.28
N LEU A 287 -24.37 -58.12 -19.15
CA LEU A 287 -25.15 -58.11 -20.39
C LEU A 287 -26.06 -59.33 -20.41
N GLN A 288 -27.30 -59.16 -20.88
CA GLN A 288 -28.27 -60.23 -21.06
C GLN A 288 -28.45 -60.54 -22.54
N ALA A 289 -28.23 -61.80 -22.90
CA ALA A 289 -28.54 -62.34 -24.21
C ALA A 289 -29.93 -62.99 -24.18
N HIS A 290 -30.76 -62.73 -25.18
CA HIS A 290 -32.12 -63.26 -25.31
C HIS A 290 -32.39 -63.77 -26.73
N TRP A 291 -33.11 -64.88 -26.87
CA TRP A 291 -33.48 -65.47 -28.16
C TRP A 291 -34.82 -66.23 -28.07
N ASN A 292 -35.43 -66.44 -29.24
CA ASN A 292 -36.63 -67.23 -29.43
C ASN A 292 -36.28 -68.70 -29.70
N THR A 293 -36.98 -69.61 -29.03
CA THR A 293 -36.81 -71.05 -29.20
C THR A 293 -37.44 -71.52 -30.53
N PRO A 294 -36.71 -72.21 -31.43
CA PRO A 294 -37.23 -72.62 -32.72
C PRO A 294 -38.07 -73.91 -32.60
N ALA A 295 -38.96 -74.11 -33.57
CA ALA A 295 -39.87 -75.27 -33.63
C ALA A 295 -39.15 -76.54 -34.10
N GLY A 296 -38.41 -77.19 -33.20
CA GLY A 296 -37.70 -78.44 -33.43
C GLY A 296 -37.01 -78.94 -32.15
N GLU A 297 -36.60 -80.21 -32.16
CA GLU A 297 -35.89 -80.82 -31.05
C GLU A 297 -34.44 -80.31 -31.01
N ARG A 298 -33.94 -80.04 -29.80
CA ARG A 298 -32.54 -79.69 -29.55
C ARG A 298 -32.12 -80.17 -28.17
N ASP A 299 -30.85 -80.51 -28.02
CA ASP A 299 -30.30 -80.98 -26.76
C ASP A 299 -30.02 -79.78 -25.83
N PHE A 300 -29.38 -78.73 -26.36
CA PHE A 300 -29.00 -77.52 -25.64
C PHE A 300 -28.69 -76.36 -26.59
N TYR A 301 -28.58 -75.14 -26.05
CA TYR A 301 -27.95 -74.02 -26.73
C TYR A 301 -26.54 -73.78 -26.19
N LEU A 302 -25.61 -73.52 -27.09
CA LEU A 302 -24.29 -73.01 -26.77
C LEU A 302 -24.27 -71.51 -27.08
N VAL A 303 -24.16 -70.68 -26.05
CA VAL A 303 -24.09 -69.22 -26.17
C VAL A 303 -22.64 -68.79 -26.02
N THR A 304 -22.09 -68.12 -27.03
CA THR A 304 -20.71 -67.62 -27.02
C THR A 304 -20.70 -66.10 -27.09
N LEU A 305 -20.03 -65.47 -26.13
CA LEU A 305 -19.85 -64.02 -26.07
C LEU A 305 -18.50 -63.64 -26.66
N GLN A 306 -18.48 -62.65 -27.53
CA GLN A 306 -17.28 -62.13 -28.19
C GLN A 306 -17.08 -60.65 -27.81
N GLU A 307 -15.84 -60.26 -27.53
CA GLU A 307 -15.45 -58.90 -27.18
C GLU A 307 -14.86 -58.20 -28.42
N GLY A 308 -15.46 -57.08 -28.85
CA GLY A 308 -15.07 -56.37 -30.07
C GLY A 308 -15.49 -57.06 -31.38
N GLU A 309 -15.11 -56.49 -32.52
CA GLU A 309 -15.37 -57.07 -33.85
C GLU A 309 -14.42 -58.24 -34.18
N ASP A 310 -13.26 -58.32 -33.54
CA ASP A 310 -12.21 -59.30 -33.84
C ASP A 310 -12.26 -60.53 -32.90
N SER A 311 -13.16 -61.46 -33.24
CA SER A 311 -13.04 -62.93 -33.25
C SER A 311 -12.35 -63.75 -32.13
N SER A 312 -12.13 -63.24 -30.91
CA SER A 312 -11.82 -64.13 -29.77
C SER A 312 -13.07 -64.40 -28.92
N PRO A 313 -13.56 -65.67 -28.84
CA PRO A 313 -14.66 -66.01 -27.95
C PRO A 313 -14.19 -65.84 -26.50
N THR A 314 -14.78 -64.86 -25.81
CA THR A 314 -14.42 -64.50 -24.44
C THR A 314 -15.03 -65.47 -23.44
N ARG A 315 -16.25 -65.97 -23.71
CA ARG A 315 -16.96 -66.84 -22.77
C ARG A 315 -18.03 -67.69 -23.45
N ASN A 316 -18.02 -68.99 -23.18
CA ASN A 316 -19.01 -69.93 -23.71
C ASN A 316 -19.85 -70.49 -22.55
N ILE A 317 -21.18 -70.46 -22.68
CA ILE A 317 -22.12 -70.99 -21.69
C ILE A 317 -23.06 -71.95 -22.41
N SER A 318 -23.19 -73.17 -21.88
CA SER A 318 -24.20 -74.14 -22.30
C SER A 318 -25.46 -73.95 -21.47
N VAL A 319 -26.60 -73.71 -22.11
CA VAL A 319 -27.92 -73.57 -21.48
C VAL A 319 -28.88 -74.61 -22.02
N GLY A 320 -29.82 -75.08 -21.20
CA GLY A 320 -30.75 -76.14 -21.58
C GLY A 320 -31.60 -75.79 -22.79
N GLY A 321 -32.10 -76.79 -23.52
CA GLY A 321 -32.90 -76.60 -24.74
C GLY A 321 -34.14 -75.71 -24.56
N ASP A 322 -34.68 -75.60 -23.35
CA ASP A 322 -35.85 -74.76 -23.03
C ASP A 322 -35.51 -73.32 -22.61
N SER A 323 -34.22 -73.00 -22.48
CA SER A 323 -33.77 -71.67 -22.07
C SER A 323 -33.88 -70.66 -23.22
N SER A 324 -34.39 -69.47 -22.92
CA SER A 324 -34.56 -68.35 -23.86
C SER A 324 -33.66 -67.15 -23.56
N HIS A 325 -32.85 -67.21 -22.50
CA HIS A 325 -31.94 -66.14 -22.12
C HIS A 325 -30.74 -66.64 -21.30
N VAL A 326 -29.67 -65.84 -21.27
CA VAL A 326 -28.54 -65.99 -20.35
C VAL A 326 -27.98 -64.63 -19.97
N ILE A 327 -27.50 -64.47 -18.74
CA ILE A 327 -26.86 -63.24 -18.26
C ILE A 327 -25.37 -63.50 -18.08
N PHE A 328 -24.55 -62.63 -18.67
CA PHE A 328 -23.10 -62.62 -18.51
C PHE A 328 -22.72 -61.62 -17.41
N HIS A 329 -22.12 -62.10 -16.33
CA HIS A 329 -21.60 -61.26 -15.24
C HIS A 329 -20.08 -61.11 -15.29
N GLY A 330 -19.55 -60.02 -14.75
CA GLY A 330 -18.11 -59.78 -14.63
C GLY A 330 -17.45 -59.34 -15.94
N LEU A 331 -18.20 -58.63 -16.80
CA LEU A 331 -17.69 -58.05 -18.03
C LEU A 331 -16.93 -56.76 -17.75
N SER A 332 -15.94 -56.44 -18.60
CA SER A 332 -15.22 -55.18 -18.52
C SER A 332 -16.16 -54.02 -18.86
N PRO A 333 -16.32 -53.01 -17.98
CA PRO A 333 -17.16 -51.83 -18.22
C PRO A 333 -16.67 -50.98 -19.40
N GLY A 334 -17.61 -50.33 -20.12
CA GLY A 334 -17.29 -49.43 -21.23
C GLY A 334 -16.83 -50.10 -22.52
N LYS A 335 -17.00 -51.42 -22.65
CA LYS A 335 -16.62 -52.21 -23.84
C LYS A 335 -17.83 -52.74 -24.62
N GLN A 336 -17.61 -52.98 -25.91
CA GLN A 336 -18.57 -53.54 -26.86
C GLN A 336 -18.45 -55.07 -26.94
N TYR A 337 -19.60 -55.76 -26.89
CA TYR A 337 -19.69 -57.21 -26.99
C TYR A 337 -20.76 -57.63 -28.02
N SER A 338 -20.61 -58.80 -28.62
CA SER A 338 -21.61 -59.47 -29.46
C SER A 338 -21.81 -60.91 -28.97
N VAL A 339 -22.99 -61.50 -29.23
CA VAL A 339 -23.28 -62.87 -28.79
C VAL A 339 -23.73 -63.74 -29.97
N GLU A 340 -23.23 -64.98 -30.01
CA GLU A 340 -23.66 -66.04 -30.93
C GLU A 340 -24.39 -67.13 -30.14
N VAL A 341 -25.61 -67.46 -30.53
CA VAL A 341 -26.39 -68.55 -29.94
C VAL A 341 -26.46 -69.71 -30.93
N THR A 342 -25.96 -70.88 -30.53
CA THR A 342 -25.94 -72.10 -31.36
C THR A 342 -26.86 -73.17 -30.80
N ALA A 343 -27.89 -73.58 -31.55
CA ALA A 343 -28.72 -74.74 -31.25
C ALA A 343 -27.98 -76.03 -31.65
N VAL A 344 -27.95 -77.03 -30.75
CA VAL A 344 -27.27 -78.31 -30.96
C VAL A 344 -28.27 -79.46 -30.85
N ALA A 345 -28.28 -80.35 -31.85
CA ALA A 345 -29.02 -81.62 -31.82
C ALA A 345 -28.13 -82.75 -32.37
N GLY A 346 -27.68 -83.64 -31.48
CA GLY A 346 -26.69 -84.66 -31.79
C GLY A 346 -25.39 -84.05 -32.35
N PRO A 347 -24.88 -84.50 -33.51
CA PRO A 347 -23.67 -83.96 -34.11
C PRO A 347 -23.88 -82.64 -34.88
N TYR A 348 -25.12 -82.17 -35.04
CA TYR A 348 -25.45 -81.04 -35.90
C TYR A 348 -25.70 -79.75 -35.11
N ARG A 349 -25.34 -78.62 -35.72
CA ARG A 349 -25.37 -77.29 -35.09
C ARG A 349 -25.98 -76.26 -36.05
N ALA A 350 -26.70 -75.29 -35.50
CA ALA A 350 -27.22 -74.13 -36.23
C ALA A 350 -27.12 -72.87 -35.37
N SER A 351 -26.46 -71.81 -35.85
CA SER A 351 -26.18 -70.60 -35.06
C SER A 351 -26.79 -69.33 -35.66
N GLU A 352 -26.95 -68.31 -34.81
CA GLU A 352 -27.43 -66.97 -35.14
C GLU A 352 -26.71 -65.91 -34.26
N TYR A 353 -26.44 -64.72 -34.80
CA TYR A 353 -25.70 -63.64 -34.13
C TYR A 353 -26.59 -62.49 -33.67
N SER A 354 -26.22 -61.84 -32.57
CA SER A 354 -26.83 -60.58 -32.12
C SER A 354 -26.19 -59.35 -32.76
N THR A 355 -26.89 -58.22 -32.69
CA THR A 355 -26.25 -56.90 -32.79
C THR A 355 -25.36 -56.64 -31.57
N ALA A 356 -24.31 -55.83 -31.75
CA ALA A 356 -23.36 -55.54 -30.68
C ALA A 356 -23.96 -54.56 -29.64
N ALA A 357 -23.63 -54.77 -28.37
CA ALA A 357 -24.10 -53.95 -27.25
C ALA A 357 -22.94 -53.50 -26.35
N TRP A 358 -23.13 -52.35 -25.70
CA TRP A 358 -22.13 -51.72 -24.83
C TRP A 358 -22.44 -51.96 -23.36
N THR A 359 -21.38 -52.19 -22.56
CA THR A 359 -21.46 -52.13 -21.10
C THR A 359 -21.34 -50.68 -20.61
N LYS A 360 -22.02 -50.34 -19.51
CA LYS A 360 -22.00 -48.97 -18.96
C LYS A 360 -20.59 -48.59 -18.46
N PRO A 361 -20.03 -47.43 -18.83
CA PRO A 361 -18.68 -47.05 -18.43
C PRO A 361 -18.63 -46.59 -16.95
N LEU A 362 -17.47 -46.77 -16.32
CA LEU A 362 -17.20 -46.33 -14.95
C LEU A 362 -16.61 -44.91 -14.94
N PRO A 363 -16.96 -44.05 -13.95
CA PRO A 363 -16.34 -42.74 -13.83
C PRO A 363 -14.82 -42.86 -13.67
N PRO A 364 -14.05 -41.89 -14.18
CA PRO A 364 -12.60 -41.93 -14.09
C PRO A 364 -12.14 -41.80 -12.64
N SER A 365 -11.10 -42.53 -12.22
CA SER A 365 -10.53 -42.45 -10.87
C SER A 365 -9.41 -41.41 -10.79
N GLY A 366 -8.97 -41.08 -9.57
CA GLY A 366 -7.83 -40.17 -9.36
C GLY A 366 -8.05 -38.74 -9.87
N VAL A 367 -9.30 -38.30 -10.04
CA VAL A 367 -9.60 -36.95 -10.52
C VAL A 367 -9.04 -35.94 -9.52
N SER A 368 -8.29 -34.97 -10.05
CA SER A 368 -7.73 -33.87 -9.31
C SER A 368 -7.82 -32.61 -10.15
N LEU A 369 -8.04 -31.48 -9.49
CA LEU A 369 -8.02 -30.17 -10.10
C LEU A 369 -6.95 -29.37 -9.39
N CYS A 370 -5.84 -29.10 -10.05
CA CYS A 370 -4.68 -28.44 -9.47
C CYS A 370 -4.49 -27.06 -10.07
N ASN A 371 -4.16 -26.09 -9.22
CA ASN A 371 -3.71 -24.78 -9.65
C ASN A 371 -2.20 -24.68 -9.46
N GLN A 372 -1.46 -24.46 -10.55
CA GLN A 372 0.01 -24.33 -10.55
C GLN A 372 0.50 -22.89 -10.36
N GLY A 373 -0.15 -22.12 -9.47
CA GLY A 373 0.22 -20.71 -9.23
C GLY A 373 -0.35 -19.71 -10.24
N SER A 374 -1.32 -20.14 -11.07
CA SER A 374 -1.88 -19.33 -12.14
C SER A 374 -3.16 -18.62 -11.71
N SER A 375 -3.29 -17.36 -12.12
CA SER A 375 -4.51 -16.56 -11.96
C SER A 375 -5.57 -16.87 -13.01
N SER A 376 -5.22 -17.55 -14.11
CA SER A 376 -6.13 -17.74 -15.25
C SER A 376 -6.20 -19.17 -15.76
N SER A 377 -5.56 -20.13 -15.09
CA SER A 377 -5.59 -21.52 -15.51
C SER A 377 -5.71 -22.52 -14.37
N LEU A 378 -6.34 -23.65 -14.69
CA LEU A 378 -6.49 -24.82 -13.84
C LEU A 378 -6.17 -26.07 -14.65
N LEU A 379 -5.35 -26.95 -14.07
CA LEU A 379 -5.01 -28.25 -14.65
C LEU A 379 -5.91 -29.31 -14.03
N ALA A 380 -6.78 -29.91 -14.84
CA ALA A 380 -7.50 -31.11 -14.47
C ALA A 380 -6.66 -32.34 -14.84
N GLN A 381 -6.59 -33.32 -13.95
CA GLN A 381 -5.88 -34.57 -14.16
C GLN A 381 -6.71 -35.74 -13.62
N TRP A 382 -6.71 -36.86 -14.32
CA TRP A 382 -7.43 -38.07 -13.95
C TRP A 382 -6.69 -39.31 -14.43
N GLU A 383 -7.04 -40.47 -13.88
CA GLU A 383 -6.54 -41.76 -14.35
C GLU A 383 -7.33 -42.23 -15.56
N GLU A 384 -6.68 -42.98 -16.44
CA GLU A 384 -7.31 -43.47 -17.65
C GLU A 384 -8.44 -44.47 -17.33
N ALA A 385 -9.64 -44.19 -17.85
CA ALA A 385 -10.82 -45.03 -17.74
C ALA A 385 -11.15 -45.75 -19.05
N MET A 386 -11.87 -46.86 -18.92
CA MET A 386 -12.29 -47.71 -20.05
C MET A 386 -13.57 -47.14 -20.69
N GLY A 387 -13.46 -46.67 -21.95
CA GLY A 387 -14.53 -46.06 -22.74
C GLY A 387 -13.97 -45.41 -24.02
N GLU A 388 -14.80 -44.71 -24.80
CA GLU A 388 -14.38 -44.03 -26.03
C GLU A 388 -13.76 -42.64 -25.77
N GLY A 389 -14.10 -42.02 -24.64
CA GLY A 389 -13.59 -40.71 -24.27
C GLY A 389 -14.19 -40.13 -22.99
N TYR A 390 -13.96 -38.83 -22.79
CA TYR A 390 -14.38 -38.08 -21.62
C TYR A 390 -15.20 -36.85 -22.03
N MET A 391 -16.24 -36.57 -21.27
CA MET A 391 -16.99 -35.31 -21.32
C MET A 391 -16.66 -34.51 -20.06
N LEU A 392 -16.15 -33.29 -20.26
CA LEU A 392 -15.67 -32.42 -19.22
C LEU A 392 -16.51 -31.15 -19.20
N ALA A 393 -16.88 -30.70 -18.01
CA ALA A 393 -17.61 -29.47 -17.80
C ALA A 393 -16.93 -28.67 -16.68
N LEU A 394 -16.50 -27.45 -17.00
CA LEU A 394 -16.01 -26.50 -16.01
C LEU A 394 -17.01 -25.37 -15.84
N SER A 395 -17.54 -25.22 -14.63
CA SER A 395 -18.52 -24.20 -14.29
C SER A 395 -18.06 -23.38 -13.09
N ALA A 396 -18.52 -22.14 -13.00
CA ALA A 396 -18.39 -21.30 -11.82
C ALA A 396 -19.70 -20.54 -11.63
N MET A 397 -19.98 -20.09 -10.41
CA MET A 397 -21.23 -19.39 -10.10
C MET A 397 -21.38 -18.18 -11.03
N GLU A 398 -22.52 -18.10 -11.74
CA GLU A 398 -22.87 -17.05 -12.72
C GLU A 398 -22.05 -17.01 -14.03
N LEU A 399 -21.17 -18.00 -14.29
CA LEU A 399 -20.45 -18.12 -15.57
C LEU A 399 -20.99 -19.27 -16.42
N PRO A 400 -20.98 -19.12 -17.76
CA PRO A 400 -21.37 -20.20 -18.66
C PRO A 400 -20.42 -21.40 -18.51
N VAL A 401 -21.00 -22.60 -18.53
CA VAL A 401 -20.26 -23.85 -18.43
C VAL A 401 -19.39 -24.03 -19.68
N LYS A 402 -18.08 -24.22 -19.49
CA LYS A 402 -17.15 -24.59 -20.57
C LYS A 402 -17.15 -26.11 -20.71
N ASN A 403 -17.88 -26.61 -21.71
CA ASN A 403 -17.92 -28.03 -22.04
C ASN A 403 -16.77 -28.40 -23.00
N SER A 404 -16.18 -29.57 -22.82
CA SER A 404 -15.13 -30.10 -23.68
C SER A 404 -15.30 -31.61 -23.81
N SER A 405 -15.07 -32.15 -25.00
CA SER A 405 -15.07 -33.58 -25.28
C SER A 405 -13.66 -34.00 -25.67
N LEU A 406 -13.13 -35.01 -24.98
CA LEU A 406 -11.79 -35.54 -25.20
C LEU A 406 -11.88 -37.02 -25.58
N LEU A 407 -10.99 -37.45 -26.46
CA LEU A 407 -10.85 -38.85 -26.82
C LEU A 407 -10.11 -39.63 -25.72
N ARG A 408 -10.28 -40.95 -25.72
CA ARG A 408 -9.50 -41.86 -24.87
C ARG A 408 -7.98 -41.65 -25.10
N GLY A 409 -7.20 -41.72 -24.03
CA GLY A 409 -5.74 -41.52 -24.03
C GLY A 409 -5.29 -40.18 -23.46
N VAL A 410 -6.21 -39.22 -23.32
CA VAL A 410 -5.94 -37.95 -22.62
C VAL A 410 -6.24 -38.11 -21.12
N THR A 411 -5.24 -37.88 -20.28
CA THR A 411 -5.32 -37.99 -18.80
C THR A 411 -5.20 -36.63 -18.10
N ASN A 412 -4.98 -35.55 -18.85
CA ASN A 412 -4.93 -34.21 -18.32
C ASN A 412 -5.50 -33.19 -19.31
N PHE A 413 -6.01 -32.08 -18.78
CA PHE A 413 -6.52 -30.99 -19.59
C PHE A 413 -6.41 -29.67 -18.84
N THR A 414 -5.83 -28.67 -19.50
CA THR A 414 -5.65 -27.33 -18.92
C THR A 414 -6.72 -26.40 -19.44
N TYR A 415 -7.52 -25.84 -18.53
CA TYR A 415 -8.44 -24.77 -18.85
C TYR A 415 -7.72 -23.42 -18.76
N GLU A 416 -7.62 -22.71 -19.87
CA GLU A 416 -7.03 -21.37 -19.96
C GLU A 416 -8.10 -20.27 -20.04
N GLY A 417 -7.69 -19.02 -19.75
CA GLY A 417 -8.56 -17.85 -19.81
C GLY A 417 -9.71 -17.89 -18.78
N LEU A 418 -9.42 -18.39 -17.58
CA LEU A 418 -10.31 -18.38 -16.43
C LEU A 418 -10.24 -17.03 -15.70
N ARG A 419 -11.31 -16.69 -14.96
CA ARG A 419 -11.33 -15.50 -14.11
C ARG A 419 -10.44 -15.74 -12.88
N PRO A 420 -9.59 -14.78 -12.51
CA PRO A 420 -8.80 -14.85 -11.28
C PRO A 420 -9.64 -14.81 -10.02
N GLY A 421 -9.17 -15.49 -8.97
CA GLY A 421 -9.81 -15.51 -7.65
C GLY A 421 -11.22 -16.11 -7.64
N THR A 422 -11.52 -17.05 -8.52
CA THR A 422 -12.86 -17.66 -8.69
C THR A 422 -12.83 -19.15 -8.35
N LEU A 423 -13.84 -19.62 -7.63
CA LEU A 423 -14.05 -21.05 -7.36
C LEU A 423 -14.70 -21.72 -8.57
N TYR A 424 -13.98 -22.64 -9.19
CA TYR A 424 -14.48 -23.45 -10.30
C TYR A 424 -14.87 -24.84 -9.83
N SER A 425 -15.98 -25.35 -10.35
CA SER A 425 -16.47 -26.72 -10.22
C SER A 425 -16.23 -27.46 -11.52
N PHE A 426 -15.37 -28.47 -11.44
CA PHE A 426 -15.01 -29.37 -12.53
C PHE A 426 -15.80 -30.66 -12.41
N GLU A 427 -16.43 -31.06 -13.52
CA GLU A 427 -17.16 -32.31 -13.65
C GLU A 427 -16.60 -33.11 -14.82
N ILE A 428 -16.37 -34.41 -14.61
CA ILE A 428 -15.90 -35.33 -15.65
C ILE A 428 -16.73 -36.62 -15.66
N SER A 429 -17.12 -37.04 -16.86
CA SER A 429 -17.81 -38.30 -17.13
C SER A 429 -17.11 -39.05 -18.27
N THR A 430 -17.07 -40.38 -18.19
CA THR A 430 -16.64 -41.24 -19.30
C THR A 430 -17.80 -41.56 -20.22
N VAL A 431 -17.52 -41.62 -21.51
CA VAL A 431 -18.49 -41.93 -22.57
C VAL A 431 -18.11 -43.24 -23.24
N ALA A 432 -19.06 -44.15 -23.44
CA ALA A 432 -18.90 -45.37 -24.23
C ALA A 432 -20.20 -45.65 -25.00
N GLY A 433 -20.19 -45.44 -26.33
CA GLY A 433 -21.39 -45.50 -27.15
C GLY A 433 -22.49 -44.53 -26.65
N PRO A 434 -23.74 -44.99 -26.44
CA PRO A 434 -24.83 -44.15 -25.95
C PRO A 434 -24.79 -43.91 -24.43
N TYR A 435 -23.85 -44.51 -23.69
CA TYR A 435 -23.84 -44.48 -22.23
C TYR A 435 -22.81 -43.49 -21.67
N THR A 436 -23.23 -42.73 -20.66
CA THR A 436 -22.38 -41.84 -19.87
C THR A 436 -22.31 -42.32 -18.42
N SER A 437 -21.13 -42.23 -17.80
CA SER A 437 -20.97 -42.50 -16.37
C SER A 437 -21.55 -41.37 -15.52
N ALA A 438 -21.76 -41.64 -14.23
CA ALA A 438 -22.02 -40.58 -13.25
C ALA A 438 -20.85 -39.57 -13.26
N PRO A 439 -21.12 -38.25 -13.19
CA PRO A 439 -20.07 -37.23 -13.18
C PRO A 439 -19.33 -37.21 -11.84
N GLN A 440 -18.01 -37.14 -11.88
CA GLN A 440 -17.22 -36.85 -10.68
C GLN A 440 -16.96 -35.34 -10.56
N ARG A 441 -17.35 -34.76 -9.41
CA ARG A 441 -17.28 -33.32 -9.14
C ARG A 441 -16.14 -32.97 -8.18
N ILE A 442 -15.27 -32.03 -8.58
CA ILE A 442 -14.19 -31.46 -7.75
C ILE A 442 -14.17 -29.95 -7.89
N THR A 443 -13.80 -29.24 -6.84
CA THR A 443 -13.69 -27.77 -6.85
C THR A 443 -12.28 -27.32 -6.52
N ASN A 444 -11.82 -26.24 -7.16
CA ASN A 444 -10.60 -25.54 -6.79
C ASN A 444 -10.66 -24.06 -7.20
N TRP A 445 -9.84 -23.23 -6.57
CA TRP A 445 -9.78 -21.79 -6.80
C TRP A 445 -8.67 -21.42 -7.81
N THR A 446 -8.92 -20.39 -8.62
CA THR A 446 -7.85 -19.67 -9.35
C THR A 446 -7.10 -18.71 -8.42
N TYR A 447 -5.81 -18.44 -8.65
CA TYR A 447 -5.09 -17.45 -7.83
C TYR A 447 -5.73 -16.06 -7.99
N PRO A 448 -5.92 -15.30 -6.89
CA PRO A 448 -6.40 -13.93 -6.99
C PRO A 448 -5.30 -13.03 -7.57
N LEU A 449 -5.71 -11.98 -8.28
CA LEU A 449 -4.79 -10.94 -8.70
C LEU A 449 -4.42 -10.04 -7.50
N PRO A 450 -3.19 -9.50 -7.47
CA PRO A 450 -2.80 -8.56 -6.43
C PRO A 450 -3.61 -7.26 -6.53
N PRO A 451 -3.79 -6.52 -5.43
CA PRO A 451 -4.50 -5.24 -5.45
C PRO A 451 -3.86 -4.25 -6.43
N GLU A 452 -4.69 -3.60 -7.26
CA GLU A 452 -4.23 -2.59 -8.22
C GLU A 452 -4.12 -1.22 -7.55
N GLN A 453 -3.12 -0.43 -7.96
CA GLN A 453 -2.94 0.95 -7.47
C GLN A 453 -2.94 1.06 -5.94
N LEU A 454 -2.27 0.13 -5.25
CA LEU A 454 -2.10 0.24 -3.80
C LEU A 454 -1.31 1.52 -3.50
N THR A 455 -1.97 2.49 -2.88
CA THR A 455 -1.39 3.75 -2.46
C THR A 455 -1.55 3.91 -0.96
N LEU A 456 -0.50 4.45 -0.33
CA LEU A 456 -0.52 4.90 1.04
C LEU A 456 -0.34 6.41 1.01
N SER A 457 -1.20 7.14 1.72
CA SER A 457 -1.19 8.60 1.75
C SER A 457 -1.48 9.10 3.15
N ASN A 458 -0.80 10.16 3.58
CA ASN A 458 -1.11 10.79 4.87
C ASN A 458 -2.27 11.79 4.83
N GLN A 459 -2.76 12.19 3.65
CA GLN A 459 -3.81 13.20 3.49
C GLN A 459 -3.54 14.51 4.26
N GLY A 460 -2.26 14.83 4.54
CA GLY A 460 -1.87 15.97 5.37
C GLY A 460 -1.93 15.75 6.89
N LEU A 461 -2.34 14.57 7.35
CA LEU A 461 -2.46 14.22 8.77
C LEU A 461 -1.15 13.70 9.35
N SER A 462 -0.94 13.97 10.64
CA SER A 462 0.31 13.66 11.34
C SER A 462 0.30 12.33 12.11
N THR A 463 -0.87 11.78 12.42
CA THR A 463 -1.00 10.55 13.21
C THR A 463 -1.77 9.46 12.48
N SER A 464 -2.04 9.64 11.19
CA SER A 464 -2.78 8.67 10.41
C SER A 464 -2.29 8.54 8.98
N LEU A 465 -2.49 7.34 8.43
CA LEU A 465 -2.24 7.02 7.03
C LEU A 465 -3.48 6.35 6.46
N GLN A 466 -3.91 6.82 5.30
CA GLN A 466 -4.97 6.22 4.52
C GLN A 466 -4.36 5.37 3.41
N ALA A 467 -4.69 4.08 3.45
CA ALA A 467 -4.43 3.17 2.35
C ALA A 467 -5.66 3.11 1.45
N SER A 468 -5.44 3.13 0.14
CA SER A 468 -6.47 2.91 -0.86
C SER A 468 -5.93 2.02 -1.97
N TRP A 469 -6.79 1.15 -2.49
CA TRP A 469 -6.48 0.28 -3.61
C TRP A 469 -7.71 0.08 -4.45
N LYS A 470 -7.51 -0.18 -5.74
CA LYS A 470 -8.58 -0.59 -6.63
C LYS A 470 -8.75 -2.10 -6.49
N ALA A 471 -9.99 -2.53 -6.28
CA ALA A 471 -10.29 -3.95 -6.29
C ALA A 471 -9.91 -4.54 -7.65
N ALA A 472 -9.12 -5.62 -7.64
CA ALA A 472 -8.83 -6.34 -8.87
C ALA A 472 -10.15 -6.87 -9.45
N SER A 473 -10.24 -7.02 -10.77
CA SER A 473 -11.42 -7.53 -11.51
C SER A 473 -11.78 -9.00 -11.22
N SER A 474 -11.33 -9.52 -10.07
CA SER A 474 -11.47 -10.87 -9.55
C SER A 474 -12.54 -10.97 -8.46
N SER A 475 -13.21 -12.13 -8.39
CA SER A 475 -14.15 -12.49 -7.30
C SER A 475 -13.43 -12.88 -5.99
N SER A 476 -12.36 -12.16 -5.63
CA SER A 476 -11.56 -12.45 -4.43
C SER A 476 -12.38 -12.25 -3.16
N THR A 477 -12.17 -13.12 -2.16
CA THR A 477 -12.95 -13.15 -0.91
C THR A 477 -12.52 -12.08 0.11
N GLY A 478 -11.32 -11.51 -0.04
CA GLY A 478 -10.85 -10.42 0.82
C GLY A 478 -9.42 -9.98 0.56
N TYR A 479 -8.92 -9.09 1.41
CA TYR A 479 -7.53 -8.65 1.44
C TYR A 479 -6.96 -8.85 2.84
N THR A 480 -5.72 -9.30 2.91
CA THR A 480 -4.97 -9.42 4.17
C THR A 480 -3.65 -8.71 4.03
N GLY A 481 -3.21 -8.04 5.10
CA GLY A 481 -1.97 -7.29 5.05
C GLY A 481 -1.47 -6.93 6.44
N ALA A 482 -0.32 -6.28 6.48
CA ALA A 482 0.25 -5.72 7.69
C ALA A 482 0.90 -4.37 7.40
N LEU A 483 0.72 -3.44 8.34
CA LEU A 483 1.40 -2.16 8.34
C LEU A 483 2.67 -2.29 9.19
N TRP A 484 3.81 -2.00 8.58
CA TRP A 484 5.13 -2.10 9.18
C TRP A 484 5.76 -0.73 9.35
N GLU A 485 6.53 -0.55 10.42
CA GLU A 485 7.50 0.53 10.49
C GLU A 485 8.69 0.22 9.59
N THR A 486 8.97 1.09 8.62
CA THR A 486 9.91 0.78 7.52
C THR A 486 11.35 0.58 7.99
N LYS A 487 11.81 1.38 8.97
CA LYS A 487 13.19 1.30 9.46
C LYS A 487 13.40 0.21 10.50
N SER A 488 12.46 0.05 11.44
CA SER A 488 12.56 -0.91 12.54
C SER A 488 12.06 -2.31 12.17
N GLN A 489 11.35 -2.44 11.03
CA GLN A 489 10.68 -3.67 10.60
C GLN A 489 9.71 -4.23 11.65
N ARG A 490 9.14 -3.34 12.48
CA ARG A 490 8.16 -3.70 13.51
C ARG A 490 6.76 -3.72 12.91
N CYS A 491 6.01 -4.81 13.10
CA CYS A 491 4.58 -4.83 12.75
C CYS A 491 3.79 -3.93 13.71
N VAL A 492 3.02 -3.01 13.14
CA VAL A 492 2.20 -2.03 13.86
C VAL A 492 0.76 -2.51 13.95
N ARG A 493 0.19 -2.92 12.81
CA ARG A 493 -1.19 -3.42 12.71
C ARG A 493 -1.28 -4.52 11.66
N ASN A 494 -2.03 -5.57 11.99
CA ASN A 494 -2.51 -6.54 11.02
C ASN A 494 -3.86 -6.10 10.46
N LEU A 495 -4.08 -6.40 9.19
CA LEU A 495 -5.26 -6.04 8.43
C LEU A 495 -5.90 -7.30 7.83
N THR A 496 -7.21 -7.43 7.98
CA THR A 496 -8.02 -8.41 7.28
C THR A 496 -9.34 -7.74 6.91
N THR A 497 -9.61 -7.62 5.62
CA THR A 497 -10.81 -6.95 5.10
C THR A 497 -11.56 -7.84 4.13
N GLY A 498 -12.87 -7.62 4.05
CA GLY A 498 -13.71 -8.24 3.02
C GLY A 498 -13.42 -7.69 1.62
N ASN A 499 -14.10 -8.26 0.63
CA ASN A 499 -13.96 -7.92 -0.78
C ASN A 499 -14.48 -6.52 -1.18
N SER A 500 -15.40 -5.95 -0.40
CA SER A 500 -16.03 -4.64 -0.67
C SER A 500 -15.21 -3.44 -0.19
N MET A 501 -14.28 -3.64 0.74
CA MET A 501 -13.47 -2.56 1.30
C MET A 501 -12.28 -2.26 0.38
N THR A 502 -12.20 -1.01 -0.10
CA THR A 502 -11.13 -0.53 -1.00
C THR A 502 -10.25 0.55 -0.38
N ASN A 503 -10.56 0.98 0.85
CA ASN A 503 -9.78 1.92 1.62
C ASN A 503 -9.77 1.55 3.11
N ILE A 504 -8.71 1.94 3.81
CA ILE A 504 -8.66 1.88 5.28
C ILE A 504 -7.78 3.00 5.82
N THR A 505 -8.16 3.55 6.96
CA THR A 505 -7.36 4.51 7.72
C THR A 505 -6.70 3.81 8.91
N PHE A 506 -5.39 3.99 9.03
CA PHE A 506 -4.63 3.59 10.21
C PHE A 506 -4.44 4.83 11.08
N GLU A 507 -4.98 4.79 12.30
CA GLU A 507 -4.87 5.86 13.30
C GLU A 507 -3.84 5.50 14.37
N ASP A 508 -3.54 6.46 15.26
CA ASP A 508 -2.56 6.34 16.35
C ASP A 508 -1.13 6.02 15.92
N LEU A 509 -0.74 6.51 14.73
CA LEU A 509 0.62 6.40 14.22
C LEU A 509 1.54 7.51 14.75
N VAL A 510 2.84 7.23 14.76
CA VAL A 510 3.87 8.18 15.19
C VAL A 510 4.06 9.24 14.10
N PRO A 511 4.02 10.55 14.43
CA PRO A 511 4.27 11.61 13.45
C PRO A 511 5.68 11.60 12.85
N GLY A 512 5.79 11.95 11.58
CA GLY A 512 7.06 12.02 10.85
C GLY A 512 7.74 10.67 10.63
N ARG A 513 7.03 9.55 10.80
CA ARG A 513 7.58 8.19 10.66
C ARG A 513 7.14 7.56 9.34
N GLN A 514 8.05 6.79 8.73
CA GLN A 514 7.79 6.06 7.50
C GLN A 514 7.19 4.69 7.77
N TYR A 515 6.06 4.40 7.13
CA TYR A 515 5.39 3.11 7.22
C TYR A 515 5.28 2.45 5.84
N THR A 516 5.40 1.12 5.84
CA THR A 516 5.24 0.28 4.66
C THR A 516 4.02 -0.62 4.88
N LEU A 517 3.02 -0.49 4.02
CA LEU A 517 1.87 -1.39 4.00
C LEU A 517 2.15 -2.50 3.01
N GLU A 518 2.07 -3.74 3.49
CA GLU A 518 2.12 -4.94 2.67
C GLU A 518 0.72 -5.54 2.60
N MET A 519 0.16 -5.66 1.40
CA MET A 519 -1.16 -6.25 1.19
C MET A 519 -1.19 -7.34 0.10
N VAL A 520 -1.84 -8.46 0.41
CA VAL A 520 -2.20 -9.52 -0.54
C VAL A 520 -3.71 -9.68 -0.62
N ALA A 521 -4.23 -9.91 -1.83
CA ALA A 521 -5.58 -10.43 -2.03
C ALA A 521 -5.64 -11.92 -1.67
N THR A 522 -6.75 -12.36 -1.10
CA THR A 522 -7.04 -13.75 -0.71
C THR A 522 -8.28 -14.28 -1.43
N ALA A 523 -8.19 -15.50 -1.94
CA ALA A 523 -9.31 -16.25 -2.52
C ALA A 523 -9.21 -17.71 -2.07
N GLY A 524 -10.04 -18.11 -1.11
CA GLY A 524 -9.91 -19.40 -0.43
C GLY A 524 -8.53 -19.55 0.25
N PRO A 525 -7.78 -20.64 0.02
CA PRO A 525 -6.46 -20.86 0.60
C PRO A 525 -5.32 -20.09 -0.12
N TYR A 526 -5.57 -19.52 -1.30
CA TYR A 526 -4.52 -18.90 -2.11
C TYR A 526 -4.36 -17.41 -1.84
N LYS A 527 -3.09 -16.97 -1.85
CA LYS A 527 -2.68 -15.57 -1.71
C LYS A 527 -2.05 -15.10 -3.01
N SER A 528 -2.43 -13.89 -3.43
CA SER A 528 -1.78 -13.19 -4.54
C SER A 528 -0.33 -12.80 -4.20
N PRO A 529 0.50 -12.45 -5.21
CA PRO A 529 1.81 -11.85 -4.99
C PRO A 529 1.74 -10.59 -4.11
N MET A 530 2.79 -10.38 -3.32
CA MET A 530 2.88 -9.27 -2.37
C MET A 530 2.91 -7.91 -3.09
N ARG A 531 2.01 -6.99 -2.72
CA ARG A 531 2.10 -5.58 -3.09
C ARG A 531 2.43 -4.75 -1.86
N SER A 532 3.34 -3.80 -2.02
CA SER A 532 3.72 -2.87 -0.97
C SER A 532 3.54 -1.43 -1.42
N ALA A 533 3.13 -0.57 -0.48
CA ALA A 533 3.09 0.88 -0.63
C ALA A 533 3.73 1.51 0.60
N THR A 534 4.52 2.55 0.38
CA THR A 534 5.29 3.20 1.45
C THR A 534 5.00 4.68 1.45
N ASP A 535 4.75 5.24 2.63
CA ASP A 535 4.60 6.68 2.81
C ASP A 535 4.94 7.08 4.25
N TRP A 536 5.06 8.38 4.49
CA TRP A 536 5.37 8.97 5.79
C TRP A 536 4.13 9.64 6.37
N THR A 537 3.93 9.53 7.68
CA THR A 537 3.02 10.44 8.39
C THR A 537 3.58 11.87 8.35
N CYS A 538 2.72 12.89 8.28
CA CYS A 538 3.21 14.27 8.35
C CYS A 538 3.92 14.51 9.69
N PRO A 539 5.04 15.26 9.72
CA PRO A 539 5.61 15.70 10.99
C PRO A 539 4.60 16.59 11.71
N MET A 540 4.49 16.42 13.03
CA MET A 540 3.60 17.26 13.83
C MET A 540 4.16 18.69 13.89
N ALA A 541 3.27 19.69 13.83
CA ALA A 541 3.68 21.09 13.98
C ALA A 541 4.32 21.29 15.36
N LEU A 542 5.49 21.95 15.40
CA LEU A 542 6.16 22.28 16.65
C LEU A 542 5.30 23.20 17.51
N SER A 543 5.12 22.81 18.76
CA SER A 543 4.50 23.63 19.80
C SER A 543 5.57 24.32 20.67
N GLY A 544 5.19 25.43 21.31
CA GLY A 544 6.09 26.15 22.21
C GLY A 544 7.31 26.77 21.52
N VAL A 545 7.17 27.19 20.25
CA VAL A 545 8.22 27.98 19.59
C VAL A 545 8.23 29.36 20.21
N ILE A 546 9.34 29.72 20.83
CA ILE A 546 9.54 31.00 21.51
C ILE A 546 10.80 31.64 20.93
N LEU A 547 10.70 32.91 20.57
CA LEU A 547 11.83 33.75 20.22
C LEU A 547 12.06 34.70 21.40
N THR A 548 13.26 34.68 21.97
CA THR A 548 13.60 35.50 23.14
C THR A 548 14.85 36.32 22.85
N ASN A 549 14.96 37.45 23.54
CA ASN A 549 16.17 38.26 23.53
C ASN A 549 16.78 38.36 24.93
N THR A 550 18.00 37.87 25.10
CA THR A 550 18.77 37.96 26.35
C THR A 550 19.52 39.30 26.46
N ARG A 551 18.83 40.43 26.30
CA ARG A 551 19.41 41.80 26.33
C ARG A 551 20.55 42.04 25.31
N ARG A 552 20.48 41.42 24.14
CA ARG A 552 21.46 41.57 23.06
C ARG A 552 20.90 42.41 21.91
N PRO A 553 21.62 43.44 21.44
CA PRO A 553 21.16 44.26 20.32
C PRO A 553 21.28 43.54 18.96
N LEU A 554 22.22 42.58 18.83
CA LEU A 554 22.56 41.95 17.55
C LEU A 554 22.17 40.47 17.45
N GLY A 555 21.34 39.97 18.37
CA GLY A 555 20.99 38.56 18.34
C GLY A 555 19.70 38.20 19.06
N LEU A 556 19.11 37.10 18.61
CA LEU A 556 17.87 36.52 19.13
C LEU A 556 18.07 35.02 19.31
N SER A 557 17.54 34.47 20.39
CA SER A 557 17.60 33.04 20.69
C SER A 557 16.23 32.43 20.50
N ALA A 558 16.16 31.42 19.65
CA ALA A 558 14.98 30.61 19.40
C ALA A 558 15.02 29.35 20.25
N PHE A 559 13.88 28.98 20.83
CA PHE A 559 13.67 27.77 21.61
C PHE A 559 12.37 27.10 21.17
N TRP A 560 12.33 25.78 21.18
CA TRP A 560 11.12 25.03 20.89
C TRP A 560 11.10 23.73 21.70
N ASN A 561 9.89 23.21 21.91
CA ASN A 561 9.71 21.95 22.64
C ASN A 561 10.25 20.76 21.83
N LYS A 562 10.55 19.67 22.54
CA LYS A 562 10.89 18.40 21.91
C LYS A 562 9.72 17.94 21.00
N PRO A 563 9.98 17.57 19.74
CA PRO A 563 8.92 17.13 18.82
C PRO A 563 8.29 15.81 19.28
N ALA A 564 6.97 15.69 19.10
CA ALA A 564 6.24 14.45 19.29
C ALA A 564 6.29 13.61 18.00
N GLY A 565 7.42 12.92 17.78
CA GLY A 565 7.61 12.09 16.59
C GLY A 565 9.05 12.05 16.09
N ASP A 566 9.22 11.44 14.93
CA ASP A 566 10.50 11.38 14.24
C ASP A 566 10.69 12.66 13.42
N VAL A 567 11.90 13.22 13.50
CA VAL A 567 12.27 14.44 12.77
C VAL A 567 13.63 14.19 12.13
N ASP A 568 13.76 14.61 10.88
CA ASP A 568 15.05 14.56 10.19
C ASP A 568 15.82 15.86 10.42
N GLN A 569 15.18 17.02 10.20
CA GLN A 569 15.79 18.34 10.32
C GLN A 569 14.75 19.42 10.67
N PHE A 570 15.23 20.55 11.20
CA PHE A 570 14.42 21.77 11.35
C PHE A 570 14.94 22.86 10.42
N HIS A 571 14.04 23.52 9.71
CA HIS A 571 14.32 24.67 8.89
C HIS A 571 13.77 25.93 9.57
N LEU A 572 14.66 26.83 9.95
CA LEU A 572 14.31 28.08 10.61
C LEU A 572 14.37 29.22 9.59
N GLN A 573 13.26 29.94 9.45
CA GLN A 573 13.17 31.14 8.62
C GLN A 573 12.95 32.34 9.54
N LEU A 574 13.98 33.18 9.66
CA LEU A 574 13.93 34.43 10.40
C LEU A 574 13.90 35.59 9.41
N TYR A 575 12.86 36.41 9.46
CA TYR A 575 12.73 37.57 8.57
C TYR A 575 12.14 38.77 9.31
N SER A 576 12.27 39.95 8.72
CA SER A 576 11.60 41.17 9.19
C SER A 576 10.73 41.72 8.06
N LYS A 577 9.63 42.39 8.39
CA LYS A 577 8.81 43.08 7.40
C LYS A 577 9.52 44.31 6.80
N ASN A 578 10.47 44.88 7.54
CA ASN A 578 11.15 46.12 7.18
C ASN A 578 12.47 45.89 6.43
N LEU A 579 12.98 44.65 6.42
CA LEU A 579 14.23 44.29 5.79
C LEU A 579 13.97 43.19 4.77
N PRO A 580 14.48 43.31 3.53
CA PRO A 580 14.27 42.29 2.50
C PRO A 580 15.06 41.00 2.78
N ALA A 581 16.11 41.08 3.60
CA ALA A 581 16.98 39.95 3.89
C ALA A 581 16.37 39.00 4.93
N GLN A 582 16.09 37.76 4.50
CA GLN A 582 15.71 36.64 5.35
C GLN A 582 16.94 35.78 5.70
N ARG A 583 16.97 35.24 6.92
CA ARG A 583 17.97 34.27 7.38
C ARG A 583 17.32 32.90 7.47
N ASN A 584 17.77 32.00 6.59
CA ASN A 584 17.27 30.63 6.52
C ASN A 584 18.38 29.69 6.98
N ILE A 585 18.14 28.95 8.06
CA ILE A 585 19.11 28.04 8.67
C ILE A 585 18.48 26.66 8.79
N THR A 586 19.24 25.62 8.48
CA THR A 586 18.87 24.23 8.77
C THR A 586 19.67 23.73 9.96
N VAL A 587 18.98 23.08 10.91
CA VAL A 587 19.61 22.46 12.08
C VAL A 587 19.20 21.00 12.19
N GLY A 588 20.06 20.22 12.84
CA GLY A 588 19.86 18.80 13.01
C GLY A 588 18.67 18.45 13.93
N PRO A 589 18.26 17.17 13.95
CA PRO A 589 17.03 16.74 14.63
C PRO A 589 17.12 16.74 16.16
N LYS A 590 18.34 16.79 16.70
CA LYS A 590 18.58 16.83 18.16
C LYS A 590 18.64 18.26 18.72
N THR A 591 18.61 19.27 17.85
CA THR A 591 18.73 20.68 18.25
C THR A 591 17.38 21.22 18.73
N GLN A 592 17.35 21.83 19.92
CA GLN A 592 16.13 22.43 20.53
C GLN A 592 16.23 23.95 20.69
N ASN A 593 17.42 24.51 20.43
CA ASN A 593 17.68 25.93 20.52
C ASN A 593 18.60 26.37 19.39
N PHE A 594 18.45 27.62 18.96
CA PHE A 594 19.34 28.21 17.97
C PHE A 594 19.46 29.72 18.20
N THR A 595 20.69 30.24 18.13
CA THR A 595 20.94 31.67 18.34
C THR A 595 21.30 32.34 17.01
N PHE A 596 20.46 33.28 16.59
CA PHE A 596 20.74 34.14 15.44
C PHE A 596 21.64 35.29 15.88
N LEU A 597 22.76 35.48 15.19
CA LEU A 597 23.73 36.55 15.44
C LEU A 597 23.85 37.46 14.22
N GLY A 598 24.33 38.69 14.43
CA GLY A 598 24.51 39.68 13.36
C GLY A 598 23.19 40.25 12.83
N LEU A 599 22.17 40.33 13.70
CA LEU A 599 20.89 40.96 13.38
C LEU A 599 20.99 42.48 13.53
N ALA A 600 20.10 43.21 12.83
CA ALA A 600 20.02 44.66 12.97
C ALA A 600 19.31 45.01 14.30
N PRO A 601 19.84 45.96 15.08
CA PRO A 601 19.28 46.35 16.38
C PRO A 601 17.97 47.12 16.25
N GLY A 602 17.09 46.97 17.24
CA GLY A 602 15.79 47.66 17.33
C GLY A 602 14.74 47.27 16.27
N ILE A 603 14.93 46.13 15.59
CA ILE A 603 14.03 45.59 14.58
C ILE A 603 13.24 44.40 15.14
N GLN A 604 11.96 44.32 14.76
CA GLN A 604 11.11 43.17 15.00
C GLN A 604 11.39 42.08 13.97
N TYR A 605 11.66 40.87 14.46
CA TYR A 605 11.85 39.68 13.64
C TYR A 605 10.71 38.68 13.88
N PHE A 606 10.38 37.95 12.82
CA PHE A 606 9.40 36.89 12.76
C PHE A 606 10.15 35.59 12.48
N LEU A 607 10.02 34.63 13.38
CA LEU A 607 10.59 33.30 13.23
C LEU A 607 9.48 32.31 12.86
N LYS A 608 9.70 31.57 11.79
CA LYS A 608 8.93 30.38 11.43
C LYS A 608 9.85 29.17 11.51
N VAL A 609 9.49 28.18 12.32
CA VAL A 609 10.23 26.91 12.39
C VAL A 609 9.42 25.85 11.65
N THR A 610 10.04 25.24 10.65
CA THR A 610 9.45 24.17 9.85
C THR A 610 10.15 22.86 10.17
N VAL A 611 9.39 21.87 10.62
CA VAL A 611 9.84 20.49 10.85
C VAL A 611 9.83 19.75 9.53
N LEU A 612 10.89 19.00 9.25
CA LEU A 612 11.02 18.14 8.08
C LEU A 612 11.15 16.68 8.51
N ALA A 613 10.34 15.82 7.91
CA ALA A 613 10.43 14.37 8.02
C ALA A 613 10.11 13.77 6.65
N GLY A 614 11.13 13.21 5.99
CA GLY A 614 11.04 12.80 4.59
C GLY A 614 10.63 13.96 3.66
N PRO A 615 9.68 13.75 2.73
CA PRO A 615 9.21 14.80 1.81
C PRO A 615 8.22 15.79 2.47
N TYR A 616 7.73 15.50 3.68
CA TYR A 616 6.68 16.30 4.32
C TYR A 616 7.25 17.35 5.26
N ARG A 617 6.54 18.47 5.32
CA ARG A 617 6.92 19.62 6.13
C ARG A 617 5.73 20.15 6.91
N SER A 618 5.96 20.51 8.16
CA SER A 618 4.95 21.15 9.01
C SER A 618 5.53 22.38 9.67
N SER A 619 4.77 23.48 9.67
CA SER A 619 5.27 24.77 10.15
C SER A 619 4.62 25.14 11.47
N SER A 620 5.42 25.67 12.38
CA SER A 620 4.93 26.29 13.61
C SER A 620 4.17 27.58 13.32
N HIS A 621 3.44 28.06 14.33
CA HIS A 621 3.05 29.46 14.39
C HIS A 621 4.29 30.37 14.43
N PHE A 622 4.11 31.63 14.02
CA PHE A 622 5.17 32.62 14.04
C PHE A 622 5.46 33.04 15.49
N ALA A 623 6.72 32.91 15.90
CA ALA A 623 7.21 33.56 17.10
C ALA A 623 7.81 34.91 16.71
N THR A 624 7.55 35.95 17.51
CA THR A 624 8.03 37.30 17.20
C THR A 624 8.71 37.92 18.40
N GLU A 625 9.81 38.60 18.16
CA GLU A 625 10.56 39.30 19.21
C GLU A 625 11.31 40.48 18.61
N TRP A 626 11.57 41.48 19.43
CA TRP A 626 12.34 42.67 19.10
C TRP A 626 13.81 42.51 19.50
N THR A 627 14.71 42.97 18.64
CA THR A 627 16.10 43.19 19.04
C THR A 627 16.22 44.42 19.95
N TYR A 628 17.13 44.42 20.91
CA TYR A 628 17.36 45.60 21.74
C TYR A 628 17.87 46.76 20.88
N PRO A 629 17.37 47.99 21.07
CA PRO A 629 17.92 49.15 20.39
C PRO A 629 19.33 49.45 20.92
N LEU A 630 20.18 50.06 20.10
CA LEU A 630 21.48 50.52 20.57
C LEU A 630 21.33 51.70 21.52
N SER A 631 22.23 51.77 22.50
CA SER A 631 22.38 52.93 23.38
C SER A 631 22.89 54.11 22.56
N LEU A 632 22.36 55.31 22.82
CA LEU A 632 22.77 56.52 22.12
C LEU A 632 24.20 56.90 22.52
N ALA A 633 24.99 57.29 21.53
CA ALA A 633 26.37 57.73 21.71
C ALA A 633 26.45 59.25 21.72
N ASN A 634 27.50 59.78 22.35
CA ASN A 634 27.86 61.20 22.33
C ASN A 634 26.72 62.13 22.79
N VAL A 635 26.02 61.74 23.85
CA VAL A 635 25.03 62.62 24.51
C VAL A 635 25.78 63.77 25.14
N SER A 636 25.42 65.00 24.78
CA SER A 636 26.00 66.24 25.31
C SER A 636 24.90 67.19 25.77
N ILE A 637 25.22 68.03 26.76
CA ILE A 637 24.29 69.01 27.32
C ILE A 637 24.99 70.36 27.44
N GLN A 638 24.30 71.41 27.03
CA GLN A 638 24.76 72.78 27.08
C GLN A 638 23.62 73.69 27.57
N PRO A 639 23.93 74.85 28.19
CA PRO A 639 22.91 75.84 28.48
C PRO A 639 22.27 76.33 27.18
N GLY A 640 20.95 76.52 27.20
CA GLY A 640 20.21 77.05 26.06
C GLY A 640 20.44 78.55 25.84
N ARG A 641 19.68 79.13 24.92
CA ARG A 641 19.80 80.57 24.61
C ARG A 641 19.24 81.43 25.75
N ARG A 642 18.26 80.91 26.50
CA ARG A 642 17.71 81.57 27.68
C ARG A 642 18.21 80.92 28.98
N PRO A 643 18.25 81.66 30.11
CA PRO A 643 18.63 81.12 31.42
C PRO A 643 17.76 79.98 31.95
N GLN A 644 16.61 79.73 31.34
CA GLN A 644 15.63 78.70 31.72
C GLN A 644 15.62 77.51 30.75
N GLU A 645 16.62 77.43 29.87
CA GLU A 645 16.70 76.43 28.80
C GLU A 645 17.96 75.56 28.94
N LEU A 646 17.81 74.28 28.60
CA LEU A 646 18.92 73.35 28.41
C LEU A 646 18.85 72.73 27.02
N HIS A 647 19.94 72.84 26.28
CA HIS A 647 20.11 72.20 24.98
C HIS A 647 20.76 70.83 25.16
N VAL A 648 20.07 69.76 24.74
CA VAL A 648 20.56 68.39 24.81
C VAL A 648 20.70 67.86 23.39
N SER A 649 21.85 67.28 23.04
CA SER A 649 22.09 66.67 21.73
C SER A 649 22.72 65.29 21.84
N TRP A 650 22.54 64.45 20.82
CA TRP A 650 23.04 63.08 20.76
C TRP A 650 23.28 62.62 19.32
N VAL A 651 24.04 61.54 19.16
CA VAL A 651 24.22 60.88 17.87
C VAL A 651 23.31 59.65 17.79
N GLU A 652 22.49 59.57 16.75
CA GLU A 652 21.61 58.43 16.51
C GLU A 652 22.45 57.20 16.18
N SER A 653 22.35 56.16 17.01
CA SER A 653 23.17 54.95 16.90
C SER A 653 22.47 53.78 16.20
N GLY A 654 21.36 54.03 15.49
CA GLY A 654 20.66 53.02 14.69
C GLY A 654 19.76 52.09 15.51
N GLY A 655 18.48 52.01 15.11
CA GLY A 655 17.53 50.99 15.53
C GLY A 655 16.38 51.44 16.45
N GLY A 656 16.49 52.55 17.17
CA GLY A 656 15.38 53.07 17.99
C GLY A 656 14.28 53.72 17.14
N ARG A 657 13.00 53.48 17.47
CA ARG A 657 11.87 54.19 16.82
C ARG A 657 11.49 55.46 17.55
N GLU A 658 11.68 55.48 18.87
CA GLU A 658 11.37 56.61 19.74
C GLU A 658 12.45 56.72 20.81
N HIS A 659 12.77 57.95 21.19
CA HIS A 659 13.67 58.27 22.30
C HIS A 659 12.87 58.95 23.40
N LEU A 660 13.01 58.49 24.64
CA LEU A 660 12.41 59.12 25.81
C LEU A 660 13.50 59.88 26.55
N VAL A 661 13.45 61.21 26.51
CA VAL A 661 14.37 62.07 27.26
C VAL A 661 13.78 62.30 28.64
N GLN A 662 14.44 61.76 29.67
CA GLN A 662 14.07 61.94 31.06
C GLN A 662 14.94 63.03 31.68
N LEU A 663 14.29 64.12 32.09
CA LEU A 663 14.90 65.22 32.82
C LEU A 663 14.60 65.06 34.31
N SER A 664 15.66 65.09 35.12
CA SER A 664 15.57 65.03 36.58
C SER A 664 16.43 66.11 37.22
N VAL A 665 16.05 66.52 38.43
CA VAL A 665 16.91 67.37 39.26
C VAL A 665 18.12 66.55 39.69
N ALA A 666 19.34 67.08 39.53
CA ALA A 666 20.55 66.29 39.76
C ALA A 666 20.75 65.85 41.22
N GLU A 667 20.27 66.66 42.17
CA GLU A 667 20.45 66.44 43.61
C GLU A 667 19.42 65.46 44.19
N SER A 668 18.14 65.69 43.92
CA SER A 668 17.03 64.88 44.46
C SER A 668 16.66 63.68 43.59
N LEU A 669 17.18 63.61 42.36
CA LEU A 669 16.77 62.64 41.32
C LEU A 669 15.27 62.67 40.99
N SER A 670 14.56 63.73 41.40
CA SER A 670 13.14 63.88 41.10
C SER A 670 12.96 64.15 39.61
N ILE A 671 12.17 63.31 38.95
CA ILE A 671 11.82 63.44 37.53
C ILE A 671 10.93 64.68 37.38
N ILE A 672 11.39 65.62 36.57
CA ILE A 672 10.69 66.87 36.26
C ILE A 672 9.78 66.64 35.06
N ARG A 673 10.32 66.00 34.02
CA ARG A 673 9.68 65.89 32.72
C ARG A 673 10.24 64.71 31.94
N ASN A 674 9.35 63.97 31.29
CA ASN A 674 9.69 62.97 30.29
C ASN A 674 9.18 63.46 28.94
N VAL A 675 10.06 63.50 27.93
CA VAL A 675 9.71 63.96 26.58
C VAL A 675 9.95 62.84 25.59
N SER A 676 8.92 62.45 24.86
CA SER A 676 9.05 61.52 23.74
C SER A 676 9.52 62.29 22.49
N VAL A 677 10.58 61.79 21.88
CA VAL A 677 11.20 62.36 20.68
C VAL A 677 11.16 61.31 19.58
N PRO A 678 10.58 61.62 18.40
CA PRO A 678 10.54 60.68 17.29
C PRO A 678 11.93 60.47 16.67
N ARG A 679 12.07 59.35 15.97
CA ARG A 679 13.30 59.00 15.23
C ARG A 679 13.70 60.09 14.23
N GLY A 680 15.00 60.33 14.08
CA GLY A 680 15.58 61.30 13.14
C GLY A 680 15.90 62.67 13.76
N VAL A 681 15.43 62.93 14.98
CA VAL A 681 15.78 64.12 15.75
C VAL A 681 17.01 63.82 16.62
N ASN A 682 18.02 64.67 16.54
CA ASN A 682 19.32 64.51 17.23
C ASN A 682 19.57 65.54 18.35
N HIS A 683 18.60 66.42 18.62
CA HIS A 683 18.68 67.41 19.69
C HIS A 683 17.29 67.80 20.20
N ILE A 684 17.24 68.34 21.42
CA ILE A 684 16.04 68.94 22.02
C ILE A 684 16.41 70.08 22.96
N ASP A 685 15.59 71.13 22.94
CA ASP A 685 15.64 72.22 23.90
C ASP A 685 14.59 72.01 25.00
N LEU A 686 15.07 71.93 26.25
CA LEU A 686 14.24 71.76 27.44
C LEU A 686 14.02 73.12 28.09
N GLU A 687 12.81 73.67 27.93
CA GLU A 687 12.40 74.97 28.47
C GLU A 687 11.69 74.86 29.82
N GLY A 688 11.54 76.01 30.51
CA GLY A 688 10.79 76.14 31.76
C GLY A 688 11.56 75.71 33.02
N LEU A 689 12.89 75.73 32.95
CA LEU A 689 13.77 75.30 34.03
C LEU A 689 14.13 76.45 34.96
N VAL A 690 14.58 76.12 36.17
CA VAL A 690 15.04 77.08 37.16
C VAL A 690 16.45 77.55 36.76
N PRO A 691 16.70 78.88 36.64
CA PRO A 691 18.03 79.42 36.35
C PRO A 691 19.09 79.00 37.38
N GLY A 692 20.33 78.84 36.92
CA GLY A 692 21.50 78.48 37.75
C GLY A 692 21.41 77.13 38.46
N SER A 693 20.54 76.24 38.00
CA SER A 693 20.27 74.93 38.60
C SER A 693 20.96 73.80 37.86
N ARG A 694 21.28 72.72 38.59
CA ARG A 694 21.94 71.53 38.05
C ARG A 694 20.91 70.44 37.71
N TYR A 695 20.92 69.99 36.46
CA TYR A 695 19.97 69.00 35.94
C TYR A 695 20.67 67.76 35.41
N ARG A 696 20.04 66.59 35.62
CA ARG A 696 20.47 65.28 35.14
C ARG A 696 19.54 64.83 34.00
N VAL A 697 20.13 64.49 32.87
CA VAL A 697 19.41 63.99 31.69
C VAL A 697 19.86 62.56 31.36
N GLU A 698 18.88 61.69 31.14
CA GLU A 698 19.08 60.33 30.64
C GLU A 698 18.12 60.10 29.47
N ILE A 699 18.60 59.47 28.39
CA ILE A 699 17.81 59.24 27.19
C ILE A 699 17.63 57.74 27.02
N PHE A 700 16.38 57.28 26.90
CA PHE A 700 16.05 55.89 26.66
C PHE A 700 15.66 55.67 25.20
N SER A 701 16.42 54.86 24.47
CA SER A 701 16.00 54.36 23.16
C SER A 701 15.00 53.23 23.33
N GLN A 702 13.83 53.33 22.69
CA GLN A 702 12.78 52.32 22.75
C GLN A 702 12.55 51.65 21.38
N ALA A 703 12.45 50.32 21.40
CA ALA A 703 12.04 49.50 20.27
C ALA A 703 11.11 48.38 20.77
N GLY A 704 9.81 48.53 20.54
CA GLY A 704 8.79 47.64 21.10
C GLY A 704 8.80 47.71 22.65
N PRO A 705 8.83 46.55 23.34
CA PRO A 705 8.89 46.50 24.81
C PRO A 705 10.29 46.75 25.40
N HIS A 706 11.34 46.70 24.57
CA HIS A 706 12.73 46.79 25.04
C HIS A 706 13.22 48.24 25.06
N ARG A 707 13.98 48.58 26.11
CA ARG A 707 14.56 49.90 26.33
C ARG A 707 16.05 49.78 26.60
N SER A 708 16.83 50.70 26.04
CA SER A 708 18.26 50.86 26.30
C SER A 708 18.53 52.29 26.75
N SER A 709 19.19 52.47 27.90
CA SER A 709 19.56 53.80 28.39
C SER A 709 20.87 54.28 27.77
N SER A 710 20.95 55.60 27.56
CA SER A 710 22.18 56.30 27.25
C SER A 710 23.06 56.44 28.49
N GLN A 711 24.27 56.97 28.30
CA GLN A 711 25.02 57.56 29.40
C GLN A 711 24.23 58.71 30.05
N THR A 712 24.32 58.82 31.37
CA THR A 712 23.78 59.96 32.13
C THR A 712 24.68 61.18 31.90
N VAL A 713 24.07 62.33 31.60
CA VAL A 713 24.80 63.60 31.44
C VAL A 713 24.21 64.66 32.38
N ILE A 714 25.06 65.54 32.90
CA ILE A 714 24.68 66.59 33.85
C ILE A 714 25.00 67.96 33.24
N GLY A 715 24.03 68.88 33.27
CA GLY A 715 24.16 70.23 32.75
C GLY A 715 23.68 71.29 33.74
N TYR A 716 24.10 72.53 33.51
CA TYR A 716 23.72 73.70 34.29
C TYR A 716 22.92 74.68 33.43
N THR A 717 21.85 75.24 33.97
CA THR A 717 21.23 76.44 33.42
C THR A 717 22.05 77.67 33.83
N VAL A 718 22.02 78.74 33.02
CA VAL A 718 22.72 79.99 33.33
C VAL A 718 22.01 80.71 34.49
N PRO A 719 22.71 81.24 35.51
CA PRO A 719 22.08 81.99 36.59
C PRO A 719 21.65 83.39 36.15
N LEU A 720 20.68 83.97 36.85
CA LEU A 720 20.22 85.35 36.61
C LEU A 720 21.15 86.39 37.30
N PRO A 721 21.29 87.60 36.72
CA PRO A 721 22.15 88.64 37.29
C PRO A 721 21.63 89.19 38.62
N PRO A 722 22.50 89.55 39.58
CA PRO A 722 22.09 90.11 40.87
C PRO A 722 21.21 91.37 40.75
N LEU A 723 20.36 91.62 41.74
CA LEU A 723 19.42 92.75 41.74
C LEU A 723 19.94 93.88 42.63
N SER A 724 19.46 95.11 42.39
CA SER A 724 19.62 96.25 43.32
C SER A 724 21.05 96.51 43.83
N LEU A 725 22.04 96.51 42.94
CA LEU A 725 23.45 96.74 43.30
C LEU A 725 23.69 98.21 43.72
N SER A 726 24.32 98.40 44.87
CA SER A 726 24.67 99.72 45.43
C SER A 726 26.06 99.70 46.07
N ALA A 727 26.76 100.84 46.03
CA ALA A 727 28.06 101.03 46.66
C ALA A 727 28.08 102.33 47.46
N ILE A 728 28.32 102.25 48.77
CA ILE A 728 28.20 103.38 49.71
C ILE A 728 29.51 103.51 50.51
N PRO A 729 30.06 104.73 50.70
CA PRO A 729 31.22 104.92 51.58
C PRO A 729 30.93 104.56 53.03
N VAL A 730 31.92 103.94 53.66
CA VAL A 730 31.94 103.71 55.11
C VAL A 730 32.45 104.99 55.80
N SER A 731 32.22 105.16 57.10
CA SER A 731 32.73 106.32 57.88
C SER A 731 34.25 106.49 57.81
N THR A 732 34.99 105.46 57.38
CA THR A 732 36.42 105.50 57.14
C THR A 732 36.74 105.95 55.72
N SER A 733 37.80 106.73 55.55
CA SER A 733 38.23 107.29 54.27
C SER A 733 38.81 106.26 53.28
N TRP A 734 38.82 104.96 53.60
CA TRP A 734 39.50 103.91 52.83
C TRP A 734 38.64 102.67 52.56
N ALA A 735 37.32 102.74 52.75
CA ALA A 735 36.43 101.59 52.55
C ALA A 735 35.09 101.94 51.86
N LEU A 736 34.58 100.99 51.07
CA LEU A 736 33.27 101.02 50.41
C LEU A 736 32.46 99.79 50.82
N ALA A 737 31.21 99.97 51.21
CA ALA A 737 30.25 98.89 51.42
C ALA A 737 29.44 98.68 50.14
N VAL A 738 29.55 97.50 49.53
CA VAL A 738 28.79 97.10 48.36
C VAL A 738 27.67 96.15 48.79
N ARG A 739 26.46 96.37 48.29
CA ARG A 739 25.27 95.59 48.64
C ARG A 739 24.47 95.25 47.40
N TRP A 740 23.92 94.04 47.34
CA TRP A 740 23.05 93.56 46.27
C TRP A 740 21.95 92.64 46.82
N GLU A 741 20.91 92.46 46.02
CA GLU A 741 19.82 91.53 46.28
C GLU A 741 20.01 90.24 45.49
N THR A 742 19.62 89.12 46.11
CA THR A 742 19.78 87.80 45.52
C THR A 742 18.82 87.60 44.35
N PRO A 743 19.31 87.21 43.16
CA PRO A 743 18.44 86.97 42.01
C PRO A 743 17.62 85.68 42.18
N PRO A 744 16.44 85.57 41.53
CA PRO A 744 15.64 84.37 41.57
C PRO A 744 16.34 83.21 40.85
N GLY A 745 16.19 82.00 41.39
CA GLY A 745 16.88 80.79 40.92
C GLY A 745 18.01 80.34 41.83
N GLN A 746 18.72 79.30 41.41
CA GLN A 746 19.88 78.74 42.10
C GLN A 746 21.17 79.42 41.63
N ARG A 747 22.23 79.30 42.43
CA ARG A 747 23.58 79.82 42.16
C ARG A 747 24.55 79.18 43.14
N ASP A 748 25.79 79.02 42.70
CA ASP A 748 26.88 78.51 43.53
C ASP A 748 27.61 79.64 44.27
N GLY A 749 27.54 80.87 43.74
CA GLY A 749 28.21 82.03 44.31
C GLY A 749 28.03 83.30 43.49
N TYR A 750 28.77 84.34 43.87
CA TYR A 750 28.93 85.56 43.08
C TYR A 750 30.41 85.83 42.81
N LEU A 751 30.69 86.41 41.66
CA LEU A 751 32.02 86.95 41.33
C LEU A 751 31.91 88.46 41.32
N LEU A 752 32.75 89.16 42.08
CA LEU A 752 32.80 90.61 42.12
C LEU A 752 34.15 91.11 41.60
N SER A 753 34.13 92.09 40.71
CA SER A 753 35.31 92.75 40.13
C SER A 753 35.25 94.23 40.50
N MET A 754 36.37 94.83 40.88
CA MET A 754 36.44 96.27 41.16
C MET A 754 37.71 96.90 40.59
N HIS A 755 37.57 98.08 39.99
CA HIS A 755 38.69 98.90 39.53
C HIS A 755 38.43 100.40 39.75
N GLU A 756 39.49 101.21 39.82
CA GLU A 756 39.38 102.67 39.94
C GLU A 756 38.98 103.27 38.58
N GLU A 757 37.89 104.06 38.57
CA GLU A 757 37.19 104.49 37.35
C GLU A 757 38.04 105.37 36.42
N GLU A 758 38.91 106.21 36.99
CA GLU A 758 39.77 107.14 36.24
C GLU A 758 41.13 106.54 35.85
N SER A 759 41.32 105.23 36.06
CA SER A 759 42.57 104.53 35.84
C SER A 759 42.36 103.25 35.03
N SER A 760 43.36 102.86 34.23
CA SER A 760 43.41 101.51 33.62
C SER A 760 44.01 100.46 34.58
N SER A 761 43.70 100.57 35.88
CA SER A 761 44.20 99.62 36.89
C SER A 761 43.59 98.23 36.70
N SER A 762 44.37 97.18 37.03
CA SER A 762 43.88 95.80 36.95
C SER A 762 42.74 95.58 37.95
N ALA A 763 41.62 95.07 37.47
CA ALA A 763 40.46 94.82 38.32
C ALA A 763 40.76 93.74 39.37
N ARG A 764 40.35 94.01 40.61
CA ARG A 764 40.44 93.08 41.73
C ARG A 764 39.21 92.19 41.75
N ASN A 765 39.40 90.90 41.51
CA ASN A 765 38.33 89.90 41.54
C ASN A 765 38.20 89.25 42.92
N LEU A 766 36.97 89.03 43.39
CA LEU A 766 36.63 88.36 44.63
C LEU A 766 35.49 87.36 44.40
N ASP A 767 35.70 86.11 44.81
CA ASP A 767 34.67 85.09 44.84
C ASP A 767 33.89 85.15 46.16
N LEU A 768 32.57 85.16 46.06
CA LEU A 768 31.64 85.31 47.18
C LEU A 768 30.70 84.11 47.24
N GLY A 769 30.29 83.74 48.46
CA GLY A 769 29.38 82.62 48.68
C GLY A 769 27.97 82.87 48.11
N LYS A 770 27.22 81.78 47.86
CA LYS A 770 25.86 81.83 47.29
C LYS A 770 24.87 82.72 48.07
N ASP A 771 25.06 82.83 49.39
CA ASP A 771 24.16 83.56 50.30
C ASP A 771 24.66 84.97 50.63
N SER A 772 25.81 85.39 50.08
CA SER A 772 26.34 86.73 50.27
C SER A 772 25.44 87.78 49.61
N THR A 773 25.10 88.85 50.34
CA THR A 773 24.31 90.00 49.87
C THR A 773 25.02 91.34 50.07
N ASN A 774 26.18 91.32 50.72
CA ASN A 774 27.01 92.49 50.94
C ASN A 774 28.49 92.10 51.05
N ILE A 775 29.37 93.09 50.82
CA ILE A 775 30.79 93.01 51.14
C ILE A 775 31.32 94.41 51.44
N THR A 776 32.28 94.51 52.36
CA THR A 776 33.05 95.72 52.62
C THR A 776 34.41 95.63 51.93
N LEU A 777 34.60 96.48 50.93
CA LEU A 777 35.85 96.62 50.19
C LEU A 777 36.76 97.58 50.94
N ALA A 778 37.80 97.03 51.57
CA ALA A 778 38.80 97.76 52.34
C ALA A 778 40.07 98.04 51.53
N GLN A 779 40.95 98.89 52.08
CA GLN A 779 42.24 99.29 51.52
C GLN A 779 42.13 100.12 50.22
N LEU A 780 41.11 100.98 50.17
CA LEU A 780 40.89 101.89 49.06
C LEU A 780 41.58 103.24 49.29
N ALA A 781 42.01 103.87 48.21
CA ALA A 781 42.52 105.23 48.24
C ALA A 781 41.42 106.23 48.69
N PRO A 782 41.71 107.16 49.62
CA PRO A 782 40.77 108.20 50.03
C PRO A 782 40.39 109.20 48.94
N GLY A 783 39.13 109.62 48.94
CA GLY A 783 38.57 110.57 47.98
C GLY A 783 38.51 110.06 46.53
N THR A 784 38.45 108.73 46.32
CA THR A 784 38.56 108.08 45.00
C THR A 784 37.32 107.25 44.67
N CYS A 785 36.90 107.23 43.40
CA CYS A 785 35.73 106.51 42.91
C CYS A 785 36.11 105.18 42.23
N TYR A 786 35.36 104.12 42.51
CA TYR A 786 35.60 102.77 42.01
C TYR A 786 34.36 102.22 41.30
N LEU A 787 34.56 101.60 40.13
CA LEU A 787 33.53 100.82 39.42
C LEU A 787 33.56 99.38 39.94
N VAL A 788 32.40 98.92 40.40
CA VAL A 788 32.20 97.57 40.93
C VAL A 788 31.26 96.81 40.01
N GLU A 789 31.70 95.66 39.52
CA GLU A 789 30.92 94.74 38.68
C GLU A 789 30.67 93.42 39.42
N ILE A 790 29.48 92.84 39.29
CA ILE A 790 29.11 91.58 39.93
C ILE A 790 28.38 90.65 38.96
N TRP A 791 28.70 89.35 39.05
CA TRP A 791 28.04 88.25 38.35
C TRP A 791 27.51 87.23 39.35
N ALA A 792 26.37 86.60 39.04
CA ALA A 792 26.00 85.33 39.67
C ALA A 792 26.67 84.18 38.91
N VAL A 793 27.10 83.13 39.63
CA VAL A 793 27.84 82.00 39.07
C VAL A 793 27.13 80.69 39.40
N ALA A 794 27.04 79.78 38.42
CA ALA A 794 26.59 78.41 38.61
C ALA A 794 27.47 77.47 37.75
N GLY A 795 28.25 76.62 38.41
CA GLY A 795 29.32 75.83 37.80
C GLY A 795 30.35 76.72 37.09
N LEU A 796 30.47 76.53 35.78
CA LEU A 796 31.36 77.31 34.92
C LEU A 796 30.68 78.52 34.28
N TYR A 797 29.38 78.71 34.48
CA TYR A 797 28.58 79.71 33.78
C TYR A 797 28.34 80.95 34.64
N ARG A 798 28.48 82.12 34.02
CA ARG A 798 28.27 83.44 34.63
C ARG A 798 27.00 84.08 34.08
N SER A 799 26.28 84.82 34.91
CA SER A 799 25.18 85.67 34.47
C SER A 799 25.69 86.83 33.59
N LEU A 800 24.79 87.72 33.17
CA LEU A 800 25.21 89.05 32.71
C LEU A 800 25.78 89.88 33.89
N PRO A 801 26.74 90.80 33.68
CA PRO A 801 27.25 91.68 34.73
C PRO A 801 26.22 92.70 35.18
N LYS A 802 26.28 93.09 36.46
CA LYS A 802 25.71 94.32 36.99
C LYS A 802 26.79 95.20 37.56
N ASN A 803 26.74 96.50 37.31
CA ASN A 803 27.78 97.44 37.69
C ASN A 803 27.25 98.66 38.46
N VAL A 804 28.07 99.23 39.34
CA VAL A 804 27.79 100.45 40.12
C VAL A 804 29.09 101.18 40.47
N THR A 805 29.04 102.50 40.58
CA THR A 805 30.17 103.33 41.01
C THR A 805 29.99 103.79 42.46
N GLY A 806 31.04 103.73 43.29
CA GLY A 806 31.06 104.26 44.66
C GLY A 806 32.36 104.98 45.00
N CYS A 807 32.30 106.06 45.78
CA CYS A 807 33.46 106.90 46.12
C CYS A 807 33.76 106.92 47.62
N THR A 808 35.05 106.96 47.99
CA THR A 808 35.51 107.05 49.39
C THR A 808 35.53 108.50 49.92
N VAL A 809 35.40 108.68 51.23
CA VAL A 809 35.39 110.00 51.92
C VAL A 809 36.82 110.61 51.93
N PRO A 810 37.00 111.94 51.78
CA PRO A 810 38.31 112.61 51.86
C PRO A 810 38.84 112.68 53.30
N VAL A 811 40.14 112.92 53.46
CA VAL A 811 40.80 113.03 54.78
C VAL A 811 40.89 114.49 55.24
N ALA A 812 40.65 114.74 56.53
CA ALA A 812 40.73 116.07 57.13
C ALA A 812 42.16 116.65 57.15
N PRO A 813 42.35 117.97 56.97
CA PRO A 813 43.67 118.62 57.08
C PRO A 813 44.22 118.57 58.52
N THR A 814 45.54 118.43 58.65
CA THR A 814 46.25 118.35 59.96
C THR A 814 47.24 119.49 60.16
N ASN A 815 47.75 119.67 61.39
CA ASN A 815 48.74 120.70 61.75
C ASN A 815 48.29 122.15 61.47
N LEU A 816 47.02 122.48 61.77
CA LEU A 816 46.54 123.85 61.67
C LEU A 816 47.28 124.73 62.70
N SER A 817 47.78 125.90 62.28
CA SER A 817 48.43 126.89 63.14
C SER A 817 47.96 128.30 62.78
N LEU A 818 47.94 129.22 63.75
CA LEU A 818 47.50 130.62 63.58
C LEU A 818 48.49 131.59 64.24
N THR A 819 49.03 132.53 63.47
CA THR A 819 50.13 133.43 63.86
C THR A 819 49.79 134.89 63.58
N ASN A 820 50.38 135.81 64.35
CA ASN A 820 50.29 137.25 64.12
C ASN A 820 51.69 137.81 63.79
N PRO A 821 51.89 138.51 62.66
CA PRO A 821 53.18 139.07 62.25
C PRO A 821 53.57 140.40 62.96
N GLY A 822 52.93 140.78 64.07
CA GLY A 822 53.18 142.06 64.75
C GLY A 822 52.15 143.14 64.40
N SER A 823 51.04 142.78 63.75
CA SER A 823 50.04 143.69 63.22
C SER A 823 48.84 143.84 64.15
N SER A 824 48.23 145.03 64.11
CA SER A 824 46.95 145.31 64.74
C SER A 824 45.75 144.86 63.91
N SER A 825 45.93 144.39 62.66
CA SER A 825 44.82 144.01 61.78
C SER A 825 45.04 142.77 60.92
N GLU A 826 46.08 141.96 61.21
CA GLU A 826 46.42 140.81 60.36
C GLU A 826 46.69 139.54 61.16
N LEU A 827 46.25 138.40 60.61
CA LEU A 827 46.55 137.05 61.09
C LEU A 827 46.81 136.10 59.91
N GLN A 828 47.64 135.09 60.14
CA GLN A 828 47.99 134.10 59.12
C GLN A 828 47.87 132.67 59.66
N ALA A 829 47.20 131.81 58.91
CA ALA A 829 47.09 130.38 59.22
C ALA A 829 47.80 129.48 58.19
N TRP A 830 48.27 128.34 58.67
CA TRP A 830 48.97 127.31 57.88
C TRP A 830 48.52 125.90 58.28
N TRP A 831 48.45 124.95 57.34
CA TRP A 831 48.10 123.54 57.59
C TRP A 831 48.86 122.59 56.64
N SER A 832 48.92 121.31 57.00
CA SER A 832 49.48 120.23 56.17
C SER A 832 48.45 119.66 55.18
N LYS A 833 48.89 119.36 53.96
CA LYS A 833 48.08 118.71 52.93
C LYS A 833 47.78 117.24 53.34
N PRO A 834 46.51 116.83 53.50
CA PRO A 834 46.17 115.45 53.83
C PRO A 834 46.34 114.51 52.62
N PRO A 835 46.49 113.19 52.85
CA PRO A 835 46.55 112.20 51.78
C PRO A 835 45.18 112.00 51.10
N GLY A 836 45.20 111.55 49.85
CA GLY A 836 44.00 111.31 49.05
C GLY A 836 43.57 112.50 48.20
N ARG A 837 42.59 112.24 47.32
CA ARG A 837 42.06 113.25 46.40
C ARG A 837 40.98 114.08 47.10
N ARG A 838 40.89 115.35 46.71
CA ARG A 838 39.89 116.32 47.18
C ARG A 838 39.72 117.39 46.11
N ASP A 839 38.58 118.04 46.09
CA ASP A 839 38.25 119.05 45.09
C ASP A 839 38.71 120.44 45.53
N HIS A 840 38.56 120.78 46.82
CA HIS A 840 38.97 122.08 47.39
C HIS A 840 39.05 122.03 48.94
N TYR A 841 39.58 123.10 49.55
CA TYR A 841 39.42 123.36 50.99
C TYR A 841 38.44 124.51 51.24
N ARG A 842 37.78 124.48 52.39
CA ARG A 842 36.93 125.56 52.90
C ARG A 842 37.44 125.98 54.28
N VAL A 843 37.86 127.24 54.41
CA VAL A 843 38.46 127.81 55.63
C VAL A 843 37.56 128.88 56.22
N ILE A 844 37.39 128.87 57.53
CA ILE A 844 36.53 129.81 58.25
C ILE A 844 37.29 130.44 59.41
N ILE A 845 37.23 131.77 59.55
CA ILE A 845 37.71 132.53 60.72
C ILE A 845 36.55 133.11 61.52
N TYR A 846 36.65 133.02 62.85
CA TYR A 846 35.66 133.45 63.82
C TYR A 846 36.29 134.48 64.77
N SER A 847 35.61 135.61 65.03
CA SER A 847 36.01 136.52 66.11
C SER A 847 35.47 136.01 67.43
N LEU A 848 36.35 135.79 68.41
CA LEU A 848 35.97 135.37 69.76
C LEU A 848 35.56 136.57 70.62
N THR A 849 36.05 137.77 70.30
CA THR A 849 35.69 139.01 71.00
C THR A 849 34.24 139.40 70.72
N SER A 850 33.82 139.39 69.45
CA SER A 850 32.45 139.75 69.03
C SER A 850 31.53 138.53 68.85
N ARG A 851 32.06 137.31 69.04
CA ARG A 851 31.36 136.01 68.86
C ARG A 851 30.65 135.89 67.49
N SER A 852 31.20 136.48 66.45
CA SER A 852 30.66 136.43 65.09
C SER A 852 31.58 135.66 64.15
N ARG A 853 31.00 135.03 63.12
CA ARG A 853 31.76 134.49 61.99
C ARG A 853 32.21 135.66 61.15
N GLU A 854 33.52 135.81 60.97
CA GLU A 854 34.06 136.95 60.25
C GLU A 854 34.14 136.69 58.74
N ARG A 855 34.81 135.60 58.31
CA ARG A 855 35.03 135.31 56.88
C ARG A 855 35.08 133.81 56.59
N VAL A 856 34.59 133.44 55.40
CA VAL A 856 34.69 132.08 54.81
C VAL A 856 35.43 132.19 53.49
N GLN A 857 36.40 131.30 53.26
CA GLN A 857 37.18 131.28 52.03
C GLN A 857 37.31 129.87 51.47
N THR A 858 37.13 129.74 50.16
CA THR A 858 37.34 128.50 49.42
C THR A 858 38.71 128.54 48.73
N LEU A 859 39.52 127.52 48.95
CA LEU A 859 40.90 127.45 48.46
C LEU A 859 41.08 126.25 47.54
N LYS A 860 42.02 126.37 46.60
CA LYS A 860 42.44 125.28 45.70
C LYS A 860 42.82 124.03 46.52
N PRO A 861 42.68 122.82 45.96
CA PRO A 861 42.95 121.57 46.70
C PRO A 861 44.40 121.49 47.21
N ASP A 862 45.34 122.24 46.64
CA ASP A 862 46.75 122.26 47.05
C ASP A 862 47.13 123.40 48.00
N ALA A 863 46.19 124.26 48.41
CA ALA A 863 46.48 125.35 49.32
C ALA A 863 46.93 124.86 50.71
N GLN A 864 47.89 125.56 51.31
CA GLN A 864 48.49 125.22 52.61
C GLN A 864 48.47 126.38 53.62
N ASN A 865 48.08 127.57 53.19
CA ASN A 865 48.05 128.75 54.04
C ASN A 865 46.97 129.75 53.60
N VAL A 866 46.70 130.70 54.49
CA VAL A 866 45.79 131.82 54.23
C VAL A 866 46.12 132.99 55.15
N THR A 867 45.95 134.20 54.65
CA THR A 867 46.14 135.45 55.39
C THR A 867 44.83 136.24 55.45
N TRP A 868 44.50 136.75 56.63
CA TRP A 868 43.38 137.68 56.82
C TRP A 868 43.91 139.06 57.19
N THR A 869 43.42 140.08 56.50
CA THR A 869 43.74 141.51 56.72
C THR A 869 42.49 142.30 57.14
N HIS A 870 42.69 143.49 57.72
CA HIS A 870 41.61 144.35 58.24
C HIS A 870 40.81 143.72 59.40
N LEU A 871 41.48 142.95 60.25
CA LEU A 871 40.92 142.43 61.49
C LEU A 871 40.83 143.54 62.55
N GLU A 872 39.93 143.37 63.51
CA GLU A 872 39.81 144.27 64.67
C GLU A 872 41.10 144.27 65.50
N ALA A 873 41.57 145.46 65.91
CA ALA A 873 42.75 145.62 66.75
C ALA A 873 42.50 145.24 68.21
N GLY A 874 43.45 144.54 68.83
CA GLY A 874 43.32 144.05 70.20
C GLY A 874 42.29 142.92 70.41
N SER A 875 41.88 142.21 69.35
CA SER A 875 40.84 141.16 69.36
C SER A 875 41.41 139.74 69.20
N ARG A 876 40.68 138.72 69.68
CA ARG A 876 41.06 137.30 69.61
C ARG A 876 40.23 136.55 68.56
N PHE A 877 40.86 135.75 67.71
CA PHE A 877 40.23 135.01 66.59
C PHE A 877 40.44 133.49 66.68
N ALA A 878 39.59 132.70 66.01
CA ALA A 878 39.67 131.24 65.86
C ALA A 878 39.50 130.79 64.40
N VAL A 879 40.20 129.73 63.94
CA VAL A 879 40.18 129.26 62.53
C VAL A 879 39.88 127.76 62.41
N GLN A 880 39.14 127.34 61.38
CA GLN A 880 38.86 125.94 60.98
C GLN A 880 39.08 125.70 59.47
N VAL A 881 39.63 124.55 59.07
CA VAL A 881 39.84 124.14 57.66
C VAL A 881 39.11 122.83 57.36
N THR A 882 38.33 122.76 56.28
CA THR A 882 37.57 121.57 55.85
C THR A 882 38.03 121.12 54.46
N ALA A 883 38.33 119.83 54.27
CA ALA A 883 38.59 119.21 52.96
C ALA A 883 37.30 118.65 52.36
N VAL A 884 37.05 118.87 51.06
CA VAL A 884 35.80 118.52 50.38
C VAL A 884 36.07 117.67 49.13
N LYS A 885 35.31 116.60 48.91
CA LYS A 885 35.30 115.76 47.69
C LYS A 885 33.85 115.41 47.33
N GLY A 886 33.33 115.94 46.23
CA GLY A 886 31.92 115.83 45.88
C GLY A 886 31.02 116.34 47.00
N SER A 887 30.12 115.47 47.49
CA SER A 887 29.25 115.74 48.65
C SER A 887 29.87 115.39 50.01
N PHE A 888 31.12 114.89 50.05
CA PHE A 888 31.76 114.42 51.27
C PHE A 888 32.75 115.45 51.81
N GLU A 889 32.72 115.67 53.13
CA GLU A 889 33.49 116.71 53.81
C GLU A 889 34.18 116.19 55.08
N ALA A 890 35.40 116.69 55.36
CA ALA A 890 36.18 116.33 56.55
C ALA A 890 36.89 117.57 57.15
N SER A 891 36.57 117.94 58.40
CA SER A 891 36.99 119.21 59.04
C SER A 891 38.12 119.04 60.07
N SER A 892 38.99 120.06 60.20
CA SER A 892 40.05 120.16 61.21
C SER A 892 39.52 120.65 62.58
N GLU A 893 40.38 120.57 63.60
CA GLU A 893 40.20 121.26 64.90
C GLU A 893 40.43 122.78 64.79
N ASN A 894 40.00 123.56 65.81
CA ASN A 894 40.06 125.02 65.82
C ASN A 894 41.30 125.58 66.54
N VAL A 895 41.96 126.62 66.01
CA VAL A 895 43.16 127.27 66.61
C VAL A 895 42.95 128.78 66.79
N THR A 896 43.53 129.42 67.84
CA THR A 896 43.24 130.83 68.22
C THR A 896 44.46 131.77 68.37
N GLN A 897 44.32 133.08 68.08
CA GLN A 897 45.39 134.12 68.19
C GLN A 897 44.85 135.55 68.39
N TRP A 898 45.66 136.50 68.91
CA TRP A 898 45.33 137.92 69.17
C TRP A 898 45.95 138.92 68.17
N THR A 899 45.30 140.09 67.97
CA THR A 899 45.83 141.28 67.27
C THR A 899 46.42 142.35 68.22
N TYR A 900 47.36 143.20 67.75
CA TYR A 900 47.99 144.26 68.58
C TYR A 900 47.06 145.46 68.88
N PRO A 901 47.17 146.12 70.06
CA PRO A 901 46.40 147.33 70.42
C PRO A 901 46.94 148.64 69.80
N LEU A 902 46.10 149.68 69.74
CA LEU A 902 46.48 151.03 69.27
C LEU A 902 46.98 151.94 70.41
N ALA A 903 47.92 152.87 70.14
CA ALA A 903 48.50 153.79 71.14
C ALA A 903 47.54 154.96 71.52
N PRO A 904 47.53 155.43 72.79
CA PRO A 904 46.75 156.61 73.21
C PRO A 904 47.20 157.92 72.54
N SER A 905 46.31 158.90 72.37
CA SER A 905 46.60 160.20 71.71
C SER A 905 46.27 161.40 72.61
N ASN A 906 46.76 162.60 72.26
CA ASN A 906 46.51 163.89 72.95
C ASN A 906 46.84 163.91 74.46
N LEU A 907 48.07 163.55 74.84
CA LEU A 907 48.53 163.71 76.22
C LEU A 907 48.73 165.21 76.54
N THR A 908 48.10 165.73 77.59
CA THR A 908 48.29 167.10 78.09
C THR A 908 48.59 167.11 79.58
N LEU A 909 49.35 168.12 80.04
CA LEU A 909 49.77 168.29 81.43
C LEU A 909 49.36 169.67 81.95
N SER A 910 48.85 169.75 83.18
CA SER A 910 48.52 171.00 83.87
C SER A 910 48.98 170.96 85.34
N SER A 911 49.25 172.11 85.97
CA SER A 911 49.67 172.22 87.37
C SER A 911 48.62 172.95 88.23
N PRO A 912 47.67 172.24 88.88
CA PRO A 912 46.57 172.86 89.63
C PRO A 912 47.02 173.62 90.89
N SER A 913 48.08 173.15 91.57
CA SER A 913 48.65 173.76 92.77
C SER A 913 50.17 173.69 92.77
N ALA A 914 50.82 174.35 93.75
CA ALA A 914 52.27 174.31 93.89
C ALA A 914 52.86 172.90 94.05
N SER A 915 52.06 171.90 94.47
CA SER A 915 52.52 170.52 94.72
C SER A 915 51.78 169.44 93.90
N THR A 916 51.09 169.82 92.82
CA THR A 916 50.32 168.86 91.99
C THR A 916 50.55 169.04 90.49
N LEU A 917 50.54 167.92 89.76
CA LEU A 917 50.59 167.86 88.30
C LEU A 917 49.54 166.87 87.78
N GLN A 918 48.66 167.31 86.90
CA GLN A 918 47.61 166.49 86.30
C GLN A 918 47.95 166.16 84.85
N ALA A 919 47.86 164.87 84.49
CA ALA A 919 48.01 164.36 83.14
C ALA A 919 46.66 163.88 82.59
N SER A 920 46.33 164.20 81.35
CA SER A 920 45.12 163.72 80.67
C SER A 920 45.39 163.31 79.22
N TRP A 921 44.74 162.25 78.74
CA TRP A 921 44.87 161.72 77.36
C TRP A 921 43.50 161.39 76.76
N ALA A 922 43.44 161.42 75.43
CA ALA A 922 42.24 161.02 74.70
C ALA A 922 42.02 159.52 74.79
N ALA A 923 40.75 159.15 74.63
CA ALA A 923 40.35 157.76 74.58
C ALA A 923 40.90 157.05 73.35
N VAL A 924 41.56 155.90 73.53
CA VAL A 924 41.64 154.92 72.44
C VAL A 924 40.25 154.31 72.31
N GLU A 925 39.53 154.66 71.25
CA GLU A 925 38.12 154.30 71.09
C GLU A 925 37.91 152.77 71.04
N GLN A 926 38.86 152.01 70.47
CA GLN A 926 38.81 150.54 70.42
C GLN A 926 40.20 149.91 70.50
N GLY A 927 40.30 148.74 71.15
CA GLY A 927 41.52 147.92 71.16
C GLY A 927 42.48 148.12 72.33
N ALA A 928 42.07 148.76 73.43
CA ALA A 928 42.86 148.83 74.67
C ALA A 928 42.06 148.26 75.86
N GLU A 929 42.56 147.21 76.50
CA GLU A 929 42.01 146.62 77.73
C GLU A 929 42.33 147.48 78.96
N SER A 930 43.52 148.09 79.01
CA SER A 930 43.92 149.02 80.09
C SER A 930 44.99 150.03 79.65
N TYR A 931 45.12 151.14 80.40
CA TYR A 931 46.20 152.11 80.24
C TYR A 931 47.23 152.02 81.36
N MET A 932 48.49 152.33 81.08
CA MET A 932 49.57 152.39 82.06
C MET A 932 50.28 153.75 81.94
N VAL A 933 50.30 154.54 83.01
CA VAL A 933 50.83 155.91 83.06
C VAL A 933 52.06 155.98 83.94
N ASP A 934 53.15 156.58 83.45
CA ASP A 934 54.41 156.73 84.14
C ASP A 934 54.77 158.22 84.34
N LEU A 935 55.20 158.62 85.54
CA LEU A 935 55.72 159.94 85.88
C LEU A 935 57.23 159.88 86.11
N TYR A 936 57.97 160.84 85.56
CA TYR A 936 59.41 160.97 85.60
C TYR A 936 59.82 162.37 86.10
N HIS A 937 60.95 162.47 86.81
CA HIS A 937 61.56 163.75 87.15
C HIS A 937 62.45 164.21 85.98
N THR A 938 62.30 165.43 85.49
CA THR A 938 63.03 165.84 84.27
C THR A 938 64.54 165.98 84.47
N ALA A 939 65.00 166.51 85.60
CA ALA A 939 66.43 166.73 85.84
C ALA A 939 67.21 165.43 86.09
N SER A 940 66.58 164.40 86.67
CA SER A 940 67.24 163.12 86.98
C SER A 940 66.81 161.98 86.05
N SER A 941 65.84 162.21 85.16
CA SER A 941 65.22 161.20 84.29
C SER A 941 64.70 159.94 85.01
N GLY A 942 64.67 159.95 86.34
CA GLY A 942 64.24 158.82 87.16
C GLY A 942 62.72 158.68 87.17
N ARG A 943 62.20 157.47 86.95
CA ARG A 943 60.77 157.18 87.08
C ARG A 943 60.36 157.26 88.54
N ILE A 944 59.45 158.18 88.82
CA ILE A 944 58.97 158.45 90.17
C ILE A 944 57.79 157.54 90.50
N ARG A 945 56.84 157.40 89.57
CA ARG A 945 55.61 156.60 89.77
C ARG A 945 55.15 155.94 88.47
N ARG A 946 54.48 154.80 88.62
CA ARG A 946 53.73 154.09 87.56
C ARG A 946 52.35 153.76 88.09
N MET A 947 51.32 153.96 87.27
CA MET A 947 49.95 153.65 87.60
C MET A 947 49.29 152.88 86.46
N VAL A 948 48.60 151.78 86.78
CA VAL A 948 47.76 151.06 85.80
C VAL A 948 46.33 151.47 86.02
N LEU A 949 45.69 151.91 84.95
CA LEU A 949 44.38 152.52 84.93
C LEU A 949 43.47 151.70 84.01
N LYS A 950 42.24 151.46 84.46
CA LYS A 950 41.23 150.78 83.63
C LYS A 950 40.95 151.62 82.37
N ARG A 951 40.55 150.97 81.26
CA ARG A 951 40.33 151.59 79.94
C ARG A 951 39.43 152.83 79.88
N HIS A 952 38.64 153.11 80.91
CA HIS A 952 37.73 154.26 80.94
C HIS A 952 38.34 155.51 81.57
N ILE A 953 39.46 155.38 82.28
CA ILE A 953 40.13 156.49 82.95
C ILE A 953 40.95 157.27 81.91
N ARG A 954 40.75 158.61 81.86
CA ARG A 954 41.33 159.51 80.86
C ARG A 954 42.29 160.54 81.44
N SER A 955 42.36 160.68 82.76
CA SER A 955 43.29 161.58 83.42
C SER A 955 43.71 161.04 84.78
N HIS A 956 44.87 161.48 85.24
CA HIS A 956 45.42 161.12 86.54
C HIS A 956 46.22 162.29 87.11
N THR A 957 45.99 162.62 88.38
CA THR A 957 46.68 163.70 89.08
C THR A 957 47.72 163.14 90.04
N PHE A 958 48.95 163.61 89.87
CA PHE A 958 50.07 163.33 90.77
C PHE A 958 50.16 164.45 91.83
N SER A 959 50.20 164.08 93.11
CA SER A 959 50.29 164.98 94.27
C SER A 959 51.56 164.75 95.10
N ASN A 960 51.89 165.69 96.00
CA ASN A 960 53.15 165.77 96.77
C ASN A 960 54.39 165.98 95.89
N LEU A 961 54.28 166.85 94.90
CA LEU A 961 55.40 167.26 94.06
C LEU A 961 56.07 168.53 94.62
N SER A 962 57.35 168.72 94.32
CA SER A 962 58.12 169.88 94.75
C SER A 962 57.67 171.13 93.97
N PRO A 963 57.40 172.28 94.62
CA PRO A 963 57.08 173.54 93.93
C PRO A 963 58.18 173.99 92.97
N GLY A 964 57.81 174.63 91.86
CA GLY A 964 58.74 175.16 90.85
C GLY A 964 59.51 174.12 90.01
N THR A 965 59.19 172.82 90.08
CA THR A 965 60.01 171.73 89.51
C THR A 965 59.38 171.11 88.24
N HIS A 966 60.19 170.81 87.21
CA HIS A 966 59.74 170.18 85.96
C HIS A 966 59.61 168.64 86.05
N TYR A 967 58.47 168.09 85.62
CA TYR A 967 58.18 166.65 85.56
C TYR A 967 57.74 166.21 84.16
N SER A 968 57.93 164.93 83.80
CA SER A 968 57.51 164.33 82.51
C SER A 968 56.60 163.11 82.67
N VAL A 969 55.61 162.91 81.78
CA VAL A 969 54.63 161.81 81.85
C VAL A 969 54.53 161.04 80.51
N ALA A 970 54.33 159.71 80.58
CA ALA A 970 54.10 158.81 79.44
C ALA A 970 52.89 157.88 79.68
N VAL A 971 52.11 157.51 78.65
CA VAL A 971 50.93 156.62 78.77
C VAL A 971 51.03 155.45 77.77
N ARG A 972 50.62 154.23 78.14
CA ARG A 972 50.62 153.03 77.28
C ARG A 972 49.26 152.34 77.26
N ALA A 973 48.79 151.82 76.13
CA ALA A 973 47.62 150.94 75.97
C ALA A 973 48.05 149.46 75.91
N THR A 974 47.23 148.54 76.42
CA THR A 974 47.52 147.09 76.48
C THR A 974 46.33 146.26 75.99
N ALA A 975 46.53 145.14 75.28
CA ALA A 975 45.52 144.13 74.94
C ALA A 975 46.17 142.73 74.87
N GLY A 976 45.74 141.82 75.75
CA GLY A 976 46.39 140.52 75.92
C GLY A 976 47.89 140.67 76.22
N PRO A 977 48.78 139.91 75.55
CA PRO A 977 50.23 140.04 75.73
C PRO A 977 50.84 141.29 75.04
N TYR A 978 50.07 142.07 74.27
CA TYR A 978 50.58 143.14 73.42
C TYR A 978 50.30 144.54 74.00
N HIS A 979 51.17 145.53 73.72
CA HIS A 979 51.05 146.91 74.24
C HIS A 979 51.61 147.99 73.29
N ALA A 980 51.13 149.23 73.40
CA ALA A 980 51.50 150.39 72.56
C ALA A 980 51.64 151.68 73.41
N THR A 981 52.63 152.54 73.14
CA THR A 981 53.06 153.65 74.04
C THR A 981 52.97 155.05 73.38
N THR A 982 52.63 156.11 74.15
CA THR A 982 52.63 157.53 73.72
C THR A 982 54.02 158.19 73.86
N LEU A 983 54.22 159.33 73.19
CA LEU A 983 55.37 160.23 73.41
C LEU A 983 55.31 160.89 74.80
N ASN A 984 56.48 161.14 75.41
CA ASN A 984 56.60 161.76 76.74
C ASN A 984 56.36 163.28 76.67
N LEU A 985 55.55 163.84 77.57
CA LEU A 985 55.31 165.29 77.69
C LEU A 985 55.86 165.82 79.02
N SER A 986 56.30 167.09 79.13
CA SER A 986 56.85 167.66 80.37
C SER A 986 56.27 169.04 80.75
N HIS A 987 56.10 169.32 82.05
CA HIS A 987 55.55 170.58 82.58
C HIS A 987 56.07 170.87 84.01
N CYS A 988 56.16 172.15 84.43
CA CYS A 988 56.57 172.58 85.77
C CYS A 988 55.39 172.76 86.75
N THR A 989 55.65 172.61 88.06
CA THR A 989 54.73 172.96 89.16
C THR A 989 54.86 174.45 89.55
N ARG A 990 53.80 175.09 90.08
CA ARG A 990 53.78 176.53 90.46
C ARG A 990 54.71 176.88 91.65
N GLU A 991 55.23 178.11 91.75
CA GLU A 991 56.05 178.64 92.86
C GLU A 991 55.22 179.24 94.04
N TYR A 992 55.85 179.51 95.20
CA TYR A 992 55.24 180.10 96.41
C TYR A 992 55.52 181.62 96.51
N ASP A 993 54.50 182.46 96.64
CA ASP A 993 54.62 183.92 96.83
C ASP A 993 54.89 184.31 98.30
N ALA A 994 55.82 185.25 98.53
CA ALA A 994 56.06 185.88 99.83
C ALA A 994 56.30 187.40 99.73
N ALA A 995 55.24 188.22 99.86
CA ALA A 995 55.23 189.58 100.44
C ALA A 995 53.83 190.26 100.34
N ARG A 996 53.06 190.26 101.44
CA ARG A 996 52.54 191.44 102.17
C ARG A 996 51.76 190.93 103.38
N TYR A 997 51.90 191.66 104.49
CA TYR A 997 51.10 191.55 105.71
C TYR A 997 49.60 191.51 105.43
#